data_AF-A0A6A1Z5M1-F1
#
_entry.id   AF-A0A6A1Z5M1-F1
#
_cell.length_a   1.000
_cell.length_b   1.000
_cell.length_c   1.000
_cell.angle_alpha   90.00
_cell.angle_beta   90.00
_cell.angle_gamma   90.00
#
_symmetry.space_group_name_H-M   'P 1'
#
loop_
_entity.id
_entity.type
_entity.pdbx_description
1 polymer ?
#
loop_
_entity_poly.entity_id
_entity_poly.type
_entity_poly.pdbx_seq_one_letter_code
_entity_poly.pdbx_strand_id
1 'polypeptide(L)'
;MNINKENSKLFTLYPKDNLTDEQIKPYKEKLDLALSDPKIKNLAITGPYDSGKSSLLQSYFKNREFKRGKIKTWIRKLTGKNLQEYEFINLPNFFENTENNANNTMENNIEQSIVKQLLFTENPFCFPYSRINRLKAYPIWRVLSIDLLLFFSLLFQPVRNMTKKWDWQFYFIFGIFLVLISFWIAHIFSKISISAKIKAPVGESELDTNLDNTEKDKTDLFSYFEDELIYYFKHSLVRIVIFEDLDRFNSPQIFQKLHELNENLNQSGIRIKFIYTLKESVFYNTNVKRENSYENKAAENKSKFFDYVLPIFPLHSFQNSKNKWYKALNCCDFISKNNKELSLYPSKKLIHNLGNYIFDNREILTIVSELDIFAQKLPMDMFKNSNAIDKLLATIVYKNIYPNDFEDITIGKSKIDYLMKNITKFYNAVIYANSNEITAKINSLNTEITDINRQITLSIRNYLNTKYDQICGTYGFILNGTHYYSNTDMQTVNNFWKSYLDGDGSIEQRKRISDKFELEDNKKSQIASYLNGDLQTFDILKLTNTRDNLKIDLQKNESDINAKSLGQIIDLLNKSDDSFQEKVKQKFNASVIEYIMNTDILRFLLINDYLDTTFYDYISPGSFNSSLSAEEREFLRNVESRNPTLSNIKLVHKIKVLEELENLEVDYFYAYSTDVLYLLCEQNKRDTKIQSLLNHIKKQKDFEFLSTIIDDFNLDRAVAIKLLNNLFT
;
A
#
# COMPACT_ATOMS: atom_id res chain seq x y z
N MET A 1 -32.17 -26.35 -2.83
CA MET A 1 -31.21 -26.31 -1.70
C MET A 1 -31.35 -24.94 -1.07
N ASN A 2 -31.95 -24.86 0.12
CA ASN A 2 -32.38 -23.59 0.73
C ASN A 2 -31.18 -22.68 1.04
N ILE A 3 -31.07 -21.60 0.28
CA ILE A 3 -30.18 -20.48 0.54
C ILE A 3 -30.82 -19.70 1.70
N ASN A 4 -30.39 -20.00 2.93
CA ASN A 4 -30.76 -19.18 4.07
C ASN A 4 -30.28 -17.74 3.84
N LYS A 5 -31.19 -16.79 4.05
CA LYS A 5 -30.92 -15.35 4.20
C LYS A 5 -29.78 -15.14 5.20
N GLU A 6 -28.57 -14.92 4.71
CA GLU A 6 -27.50 -14.33 5.51
C GLU A 6 -27.61 -12.81 5.34
N ASN A 7 -28.25 -12.18 6.32
CA ASN A 7 -28.26 -10.73 6.50
C ASN A 7 -26.81 -10.21 6.55
N SER A 8 -26.56 -9.06 5.91
CA SER A 8 -25.31 -8.26 5.93
C SER A 8 -24.27 -8.76 6.95
N LYS A 9 -23.30 -9.55 6.47
CA LYS A 9 -22.31 -10.17 7.35
C LYS A 9 -21.24 -9.15 7.69
N LEU A 10 -21.25 -8.69 8.95
CA LEU A 10 -20.13 -7.94 9.53
C LEU A 10 -18.84 -8.75 9.34
N PHE A 11 -17.84 -8.17 8.68
CA PHE A 11 -16.53 -8.77 8.47
C PHE A 11 -15.72 -8.72 9.77
N THR A 12 -15.99 -9.66 10.67
CA THR A 12 -15.30 -9.72 11.96
C THR A 12 -14.00 -10.52 11.87
N LEU A 13 -12.95 -10.02 12.54
CA LEU A 13 -11.62 -10.63 12.57
C LEU A 13 -11.39 -11.57 13.77
N TYR A 14 -12.32 -11.56 14.73
CA TYR A 14 -12.25 -12.47 15.88
C TYR A 14 -12.52 -13.92 15.47
N PRO A 15 -11.97 -14.91 16.19
CA PRO A 15 -12.19 -16.32 15.89
C PRO A 15 -13.68 -16.65 15.94
N LYS A 16 -14.18 -17.33 14.90
CA LYS A 16 -15.58 -17.75 14.87
C LYS A 16 -15.76 -18.99 15.75
N ASP A 17 -16.75 -18.96 16.63
CA ASP A 17 -17.04 -20.01 17.62
C ASP A 17 -18.15 -20.98 17.16
N ASN A 18 -18.46 -21.02 15.86
CA ASN A 18 -19.60 -21.73 15.28
C ASN A 18 -19.22 -22.87 14.32
N LEU A 19 -18.04 -23.48 14.49
CA LEU A 19 -17.67 -24.65 13.70
C LEU A 19 -18.69 -25.79 13.92
N THR A 20 -19.04 -26.48 12.84
CA THR A 20 -20.04 -27.56 12.89
C THR A 20 -19.48 -28.78 13.64
N ASP A 21 -20.34 -29.56 14.29
CA ASP A 21 -19.90 -30.75 15.04
C ASP A 21 -19.13 -31.75 14.15
N GLU A 22 -19.45 -31.85 12.85
CA GLU A 22 -18.71 -32.69 11.88
C GLU A 22 -17.27 -32.22 11.66
N GLN A 23 -17.05 -30.91 11.56
CA GLN A 23 -15.71 -30.32 11.35
C GLN A 23 -14.80 -30.50 12.58
N ILE A 24 -15.38 -30.49 13.78
CA ILE A 24 -14.62 -30.58 15.05
C ILE A 24 -14.44 -32.05 15.47
N LYS A 25 -15.33 -32.97 15.05
CA LYS A 25 -15.41 -34.36 15.55
C LYS A 25 -14.06 -35.07 15.78
N PRO A 26 -13.14 -35.16 14.80
CA PRO A 26 -11.87 -35.88 15.01
C PRO A 26 -10.99 -35.23 16.09
N TYR A 27 -11.00 -33.90 16.17
CA TYR A 27 -10.26 -33.16 17.20
C TYR A 27 -10.94 -33.24 18.56
N LYS A 28 -12.27 -33.20 18.59
CA LYS A 28 -13.10 -33.31 19.80
C LYS A 28 -12.84 -34.61 20.53
N GLU A 29 -12.84 -35.74 19.81
CA GLU A 29 -12.59 -37.06 20.38
C GLU A 29 -11.18 -37.13 21.02
N LYS A 30 -10.17 -36.58 20.35
CA LYS A 30 -8.79 -36.52 20.89
C LYS A 30 -8.67 -35.57 22.08
N LEU A 31 -9.33 -34.41 22.04
CA LEU A 31 -9.36 -33.46 23.17
C LEU A 31 -10.09 -34.06 24.38
N ASP A 32 -11.21 -34.75 24.18
CA ASP A 32 -11.95 -35.42 25.25
C ASP A 32 -11.07 -36.49 25.93
N LEU A 33 -10.35 -37.30 25.14
CA LEU A 33 -9.39 -38.28 25.65
C LEU A 33 -8.26 -37.60 26.44
N ALA A 34 -7.61 -36.58 25.87
CA ALA A 34 -6.51 -35.86 26.51
C ALA A 34 -6.94 -35.15 27.81
N LEU A 35 -8.15 -34.58 27.83
CA LEU A 35 -8.72 -33.94 29.00
C LEU A 35 -9.22 -34.93 30.06
N SER A 36 -9.48 -36.19 29.70
CA SER A 36 -9.85 -37.24 30.66
C SER A 36 -8.66 -37.91 31.35
N ASP A 37 -7.50 -37.98 30.71
CA ASP A 37 -6.30 -38.64 31.27
C ASP A 37 -5.69 -37.79 32.40
N PRO A 38 -5.59 -38.29 33.65
CA PRO A 38 -5.03 -37.53 34.76
C PRO A 38 -3.51 -37.28 34.64
N LYS A 39 -2.79 -38.01 33.78
CA LYS A 39 -1.34 -37.82 33.58
C LYS A 39 -1.02 -36.64 32.67
N ILE A 40 -1.94 -36.25 31.80
CA ILE A 40 -1.76 -35.14 30.87
C ILE A 40 -2.08 -33.84 31.61
N LYS A 41 -1.05 -33.01 31.82
CA LYS A 41 -1.14 -31.69 32.45
C LYS A 41 -0.86 -30.57 31.46
N ASN A 42 0.06 -30.79 30.51
CA ASN A 42 0.49 -29.80 29.52
C ASN A 42 0.15 -30.27 28.10
N LEU A 43 -0.81 -29.59 27.47
CA LEU A 43 -1.33 -29.90 26.14
C LEU A 43 -0.94 -28.82 25.13
N ALA A 44 -0.31 -29.17 24.02
CA ALA A 44 -0.14 -28.26 22.88
C ALA A 44 -1.22 -28.48 21.82
N ILE A 45 -1.69 -27.37 21.24
CA ILE A 45 -2.45 -27.34 20.00
C ILE A 45 -1.61 -26.62 18.96
N THR A 46 -1.11 -27.37 17.97
CA THR A 46 -0.12 -26.86 17.02
C THR A 46 -0.65 -26.78 15.61
N GLY A 47 -0.22 -25.76 14.88
CA GLY A 47 -0.61 -25.50 13.51
C GLY A 47 -0.09 -24.14 13.06
N PRO A 48 -0.03 -23.89 11.74
CA PRO A 48 0.43 -22.59 11.22
C PRO A 48 -0.47 -21.45 11.69
N TYR A 49 -0.04 -20.21 11.45
CA TYR A 49 -0.89 -19.04 11.69
C TYR A 49 -2.19 -19.18 10.87
N ASP A 50 -3.30 -18.69 11.43
CA ASP A 50 -4.63 -18.78 10.78
C ASP A 50 -5.07 -20.24 10.45
N SER A 51 -4.60 -21.25 11.18
CA SER A 51 -5.05 -22.65 10.98
C SER A 51 -6.42 -22.95 11.61
N GLY A 52 -6.99 -22.02 12.38
CA GLY A 52 -8.27 -22.20 13.08
C GLY A 52 -8.16 -22.71 14.53
N LYS A 53 -6.98 -22.61 15.16
CA LYS A 53 -6.70 -23.10 16.53
C LYS A 53 -7.66 -22.51 17.58
N SER A 54 -7.74 -21.18 17.67
CA SER A 54 -8.65 -20.49 18.59
C SER A 54 -10.11 -20.79 18.28
N SER A 55 -10.51 -20.80 17.00
CA SER A 55 -11.88 -21.16 16.59
C SER A 55 -12.27 -22.57 17.01
N LEU A 56 -11.38 -23.55 16.85
CA LEU A 56 -11.61 -24.92 17.29
C LEU A 56 -11.85 -24.99 18.81
N LEU A 57 -10.98 -24.35 19.60
CA LEU A 57 -11.08 -24.34 21.05
C LEU A 57 -12.35 -23.63 21.54
N GLN A 58 -12.63 -22.44 21.01
CA GLN A 58 -13.82 -21.68 21.36
C GLN A 58 -15.10 -22.46 21.04
N SER A 59 -15.19 -23.08 19.85
CA SER A 59 -16.33 -23.94 19.50
C SER A 59 -16.43 -25.17 20.39
N TYR A 60 -15.31 -25.84 20.69
CA TYR A 60 -15.28 -27.03 21.55
C TYR A 60 -15.80 -26.71 22.96
N PHE A 61 -15.27 -25.67 23.60
CA PHE A 61 -15.64 -25.29 24.97
C PHE A 61 -17.05 -24.71 25.05
N LYS A 62 -17.49 -23.90 24.07
CA LYS A 62 -18.87 -23.41 23.98
C LYS A 62 -19.89 -24.55 23.86
N ASN A 63 -19.60 -25.55 23.02
CA ASN A 63 -20.47 -26.74 22.89
C ASN A 63 -20.51 -27.57 24.18
N ARG A 64 -19.39 -27.62 24.92
CA ARG A 64 -19.31 -28.29 26.23
C ARG A 64 -20.11 -27.55 27.31
N GLU A 65 -20.12 -26.22 27.30
CA GLU A 65 -20.94 -25.42 28.20
C GLU A 65 -22.44 -25.52 27.91
N PHE A 66 -22.82 -25.47 26.63
CA PHE A 66 -24.23 -25.53 26.21
C PHE A 66 -24.91 -26.82 26.70
N LYS A 67 -24.20 -27.96 26.65
CA LYS A 67 -24.69 -29.25 27.16
C LYS A 67 -24.91 -29.28 28.67
N ARG A 68 -24.31 -28.35 29.44
CA ARG A 68 -24.39 -28.29 30.92
C ARG A 68 -25.44 -27.33 31.49
N GLY A 69 -26.12 -26.55 30.63
CA GLY A 69 -27.49 -26.08 30.87
C GLY A 69 -27.80 -25.07 31.99
N LYS A 70 -29.05 -24.58 31.95
CA LYS A 70 -29.68 -23.44 32.66
C LYS A 70 -29.44 -23.35 34.19
N ILE A 71 -29.09 -24.44 34.86
CA ILE A 71 -28.77 -24.47 36.30
C ILE A 71 -27.58 -23.56 36.62
N LYS A 72 -26.52 -23.56 35.78
CA LYS A 72 -25.34 -22.71 35.99
C LYS A 72 -25.73 -21.23 35.90
N THR A 73 -26.61 -20.85 34.99
CA THR A 73 -27.06 -19.45 34.84
C THR A 73 -27.79 -18.94 36.09
N TRP A 74 -28.59 -19.79 36.74
CA TRP A 74 -29.30 -19.43 37.97
C TRP A 74 -28.35 -19.34 39.18
N ILE A 75 -27.43 -20.30 39.33
CA ILE A 75 -26.40 -20.29 40.40
C ILE A 75 -25.48 -19.08 40.25
N ARG A 76 -25.07 -18.72 39.02
CA ARG A 76 -24.26 -17.52 38.76
C ARG A 76 -24.96 -16.25 39.22
N LYS A 77 -26.26 -16.11 38.94
CA LYS A 77 -27.05 -14.94 39.38
C LYS A 77 -27.17 -14.84 40.91
N LEU A 78 -27.24 -15.98 41.62
CA LEU A 78 -27.37 -16.02 43.08
C LEU A 78 -26.04 -15.84 43.81
N THR A 79 -24.98 -16.48 43.33
CA THR A 79 -23.68 -16.54 44.03
C THR A 79 -22.68 -15.48 43.55
N GLY A 80 -22.88 -14.92 42.35
CA GLY A 80 -21.91 -14.03 41.72
C GLY A 80 -20.60 -14.70 41.31
N LYS A 81 -20.48 -16.03 41.49
CA LYS A 81 -19.28 -16.80 41.12
C LYS A 81 -19.25 -17.10 39.63
N ASN A 82 -18.07 -16.98 39.03
CA ASN A 82 -17.82 -17.48 37.70
C ASN A 82 -17.86 -19.02 37.72
N LEU A 83 -18.71 -19.63 36.88
CA LEU A 83 -18.95 -21.09 36.87
C LEU A 83 -18.30 -21.79 35.66
N GLN A 84 -17.37 -21.08 35.02
CA GLN A 84 -16.57 -21.60 33.92
C GLN A 84 -15.51 -22.55 34.47
N GLU A 85 -15.35 -23.69 33.81
CA GLU A 85 -14.35 -24.70 34.15
C GLU A 85 -13.02 -24.45 33.41
N TYR A 86 -13.00 -23.44 32.55
CA TYR A 86 -11.86 -23.06 31.75
C TYR A 86 -11.70 -21.53 31.69
N GLU A 87 -10.50 -21.07 31.37
CA GLU A 87 -10.17 -19.65 31.24
C GLU A 87 -9.26 -19.45 30.03
N PHE A 88 -9.58 -18.46 29.19
CA PHE A 88 -8.76 -18.06 28.05
C PHE A 88 -7.89 -16.88 28.45
N ILE A 89 -6.58 -17.00 28.20
CA ILE A 89 -5.60 -15.97 28.44
C ILE A 89 -5.09 -15.50 27.09
N ASN A 90 -5.38 -14.26 26.75
CA ASN A 90 -5.01 -13.65 25.49
C ASN A 90 -3.81 -12.72 25.72
N LEU A 91 -2.72 -12.97 25.01
CA LEU A 91 -1.50 -12.20 25.13
C LEU A 91 -1.24 -11.46 23.81
N PRO A 92 -1.89 -10.29 23.61
CA PRO A 92 -1.65 -9.52 22.41
C PRO A 92 -0.21 -9.00 22.43
N ASN A 93 0.61 -9.48 21.49
CA ASN A 93 1.90 -8.88 21.18
C ASN A 93 1.92 -8.44 19.73
N PHE A 94 2.28 -7.16 19.53
CA PHE A 94 2.35 -6.51 18.24
C PHE A 94 3.79 -6.40 17.70
N PHE A 95 4.81 -6.69 18.51
CA PHE A 95 6.21 -6.51 18.13
C PHE A 95 6.96 -7.85 18.09
N GLU A 96 7.49 -8.22 16.92
CA GLU A 96 8.55 -9.24 16.78
C GLU A 96 9.89 -8.56 17.10
N ASN A 97 10.58 -9.01 18.14
CA ASN A 97 11.80 -8.34 18.63
C ASN A 97 13.04 -8.69 17.80
N THR A 98 13.75 -7.65 17.36
CA THR A 98 15.06 -7.73 16.69
C THR A 98 16.25 -7.54 17.64
N GLU A 99 16.07 -7.32 18.95
CA GLU A 99 17.17 -7.06 19.90
C GLU A 99 17.12 -7.87 21.20
N ASN A 100 18.28 -8.44 21.59
CA ASN A 100 18.43 -9.40 22.70
C ASN A 100 18.27 -8.80 24.12
N ASN A 101 18.42 -7.48 24.30
CA ASN A 101 18.30 -6.83 25.62
C ASN A 101 16.83 -6.56 26.02
N ALA A 102 15.88 -6.71 25.10
CA ALA A 102 14.44 -6.55 25.35
C ALA A 102 13.77 -7.83 25.89
N ASN A 103 14.49 -8.95 26.00
CA ASN A 103 13.88 -10.25 26.32
C ASN A 103 13.42 -10.34 27.78
N ASN A 104 14.23 -9.90 28.75
CA ASN A 104 13.88 -10.02 30.18
C ASN A 104 12.72 -9.09 30.58
N THR A 105 12.69 -7.86 30.05
CA THR A 105 11.58 -6.93 30.30
C THR A 105 10.28 -7.44 29.68
N MET A 106 10.36 -8.06 28.50
CA MET A 106 9.21 -8.66 27.85
C MET A 106 8.67 -9.89 28.58
N GLU A 107 9.55 -10.77 29.07
CA GLU A 107 9.15 -11.93 29.88
C GLU A 107 8.39 -11.52 31.14
N ASN A 108 8.91 -10.52 31.86
CA ASN A 108 8.21 -9.96 33.00
C ASN A 108 6.85 -9.37 32.60
N ASN A 109 6.75 -8.67 31.45
CA ASN A 109 5.48 -8.14 30.95
C ASN A 109 4.46 -9.25 30.61
N ILE A 110 4.93 -10.40 30.10
CA ILE A 110 4.06 -11.56 29.83
C ILE A 110 3.54 -12.14 31.14
N GLU A 111 4.43 -12.41 32.10
CA GLU A 111 4.05 -12.92 33.42
C GLU A 111 3.05 -11.98 34.09
N GLN A 112 3.30 -10.68 34.08
CA GLN A 112 2.36 -9.68 34.58
C GLN A 112 1.02 -9.75 33.88
N SER A 113 0.99 -9.86 32.55
CA SER A 113 -0.25 -9.93 31.79
C SER A 113 -1.07 -11.18 32.15
N ILE A 114 -0.38 -12.33 32.33
CA ILE A 114 -1.00 -13.59 32.76
C ILE A 114 -1.55 -13.47 34.18
N VAL A 115 -0.74 -12.97 35.11
CA VAL A 115 -1.13 -12.79 36.52
C VAL A 115 -2.28 -11.77 36.65
N LYS A 116 -2.23 -10.65 35.92
CA LYS A 116 -3.30 -9.64 35.88
C LYS A 116 -4.61 -10.29 35.39
N GLN A 117 -4.59 -11.03 34.29
CA GLN A 117 -5.80 -11.68 33.76
C GLN A 117 -6.40 -12.72 34.72
N LEU A 118 -5.56 -13.59 35.31
CA LEU A 118 -6.00 -14.64 36.24
C LEU A 118 -6.48 -14.10 37.59
N LEU A 119 -5.74 -13.16 38.20
CA LEU A 119 -5.95 -12.79 39.60
C LEU A 119 -6.70 -11.47 39.80
N PHE A 120 -6.69 -10.54 38.85
CA PHE A 120 -7.24 -9.19 39.04
C PHE A 120 -8.63 -8.99 38.41
N THR A 121 -9.02 -9.84 37.45
CA THR A 121 -10.32 -9.76 36.76
C THR A 121 -11.49 -10.27 37.62
N GLU A 122 -11.20 -11.03 38.69
CA GLU A 122 -12.20 -11.81 39.41
C GLU A 122 -12.86 -11.07 40.58
N ASN A 123 -14.13 -11.41 40.85
CA ASN A 123 -14.93 -10.70 41.84
C ASN A 123 -14.33 -10.82 43.26
N PRO A 124 -13.97 -9.71 43.95
CA PRO A 124 -13.35 -9.74 45.27
C PRO A 124 -14.17 -10.48 46.34
N PHE A 125 -15.49 -10.55 46.20
CA PHE A 125 -16.35 -11.24 47.16
C PHE A 125 -16.19 -12.77 47.11
N CYS A 126 -15.67 -13.32 46.02
CA CYS A 126 -15.43 -14.76 45.89
C CYS A 126 -14.11 -15.20 46.54
N PHE A 127 -13.22 -14.24 46.81
CA PHE A 127 -11.84 -14.46 47.25
C PHE A 127 -11.51 -13.61 48.50
N PRO A 128 -12.18 -13.83 49.64
CA PRO A 128 -12.08 -12.97 50.81
C PRO A 128 -10.70 -12.97 51.50
N TYR A 129 -9.93 -14.05 51.36
CA TYR A 129 -8.58 -14.19 51.94
C TYR A 129 -7.45 -13.82 50.96
N SER A 130 -7.78 -13.35 49.76
CA SER A 130 -6.77 -12.87 48.81
C SER A 130 -6.14 -11.58 49.36
N ARG A 131 -4.80 -11.50 49.29
CA ARG A 131 -4.01 -10.32 49.62
C ARG A 131 -4.10 -9.24 48.54
N ILE A 132 -4.64 -9.58 47.36
CA ILE A 132 -4.77 -8.68 46.23
C ILE A 132 -5.87 -7.65 46.50
N ASN A 133 -5.47 -6.38 46.51
CA ASN A 133 -6.38 -5.25 46.71
C ASN A 133 -7.19 -4.98 45.43
N ARG A 134 -8.37 -5.59 45.33
CA ARG A 134 -9.35 -5.34 44.25
C ARG A 134 -10.34 -4.23 44.63
N LEU A 135 -10.83 -3.49 43.65
CA LEU A 135 -11.89 -2.49 43.84
C LEU A 135 -13.19 -3.18 44.30
N LYS A 136 -13.65 -2.87 45.51
CA LYS A 136 -14.89 -3.42 46.09
C LYS A 136 -16.04 -2.44 45.88
N ALA A 137 -16.96 -2.75 44.97
CA ALA A 137 -18.24 -2.07 44.91
C ALA A 137 -19.21 -2.74 45.90
N TYR A 138 -19.52 -2.06 47.00
CA TYR A 138 -20.57 -2.51 47.92
C TYR A 138 -21.91 -2.08 47.34
N PRO A 139 -22.79 -3.03 46.98
CA PRO A 139 -24.03 -2.65 46.37
C PRO A 139 -24.98 -2.12 47.45
N ILE A 140 -25.57 -0.94 47.19
CA ILE A 140 -26.32 -0.11 48.15
C ILE A 140 -27.47 -0.89 48.85
N TRP A 141 -28.13 -1.80 48.14
CA TRP A 141 -29.19 -2.69 48.67
C TRP A 141 -28.78 -3.54 49.89
N ARG A 142 -27.51 -3.94 50.08
CA ARG A 142 -27.09 -4.68 51.28
C ARG A 142 -27.10 -3.81 52.54
N VAL A 143 -26.72 -2.54 52.40
CA VAL A 143 -26.77 -1.55 53.48
C VAL A 143 -28.24 -1.26 53.80
N LEU A 144 -29.05 -0.99 52.77
CA LEU A 144 -30.50 -0.77 52.92
C LEU A 144 -31.22 -1.96 53.57
N SER A 145 -30.81 -3.20 53.32
CA SER A 145 -31.45 -4.39 53.89
C SER A 145 -31.21 -4.50 55.41
N ILE A 146 -30.00 -4.15 55.87
CA ILE A 146 -29.66 -4.16 57.30
C ILE A 146 -30.40 -3.02 58.01
N ASP A 147 -30.45 -1.84 57.38
CA ASP A 147 -31.17 -0.67 57.91
C ASP A 147 -32.69 -0.93 57.99
N LEU A 148 -33.24 -1.61 56.98
CA LEU A 148 -34.65 -2.01 56.97
C LEU A 148 -34.95 -3.03 58.07
N LEU A 149 -34.07 -4.00 58.31
CA LEU A 149 -34.20 -4.97 59.42
C LEU A 149 -34.16 -4.29 60.78
N LEU A 150 -33.24 -3.34 60.98
CA LEU A 150 -33.16 -2.53 62.20
C LEU A 150 -34.43 -1.69 62.38
N PHE A 151 -34.92 -1.04 61.32
CA PHE A 151 -36.17 -0.29 61.33
C PHE A 151 -37.37 -1.15 61.72
N PHE A 152 -37.54 -2.34 61.14
CA PHE A 152 -38.60 -3.26 61.52
C PHE A 152 -38.46 -3.78 62.97
N SER A 153 -37.24 -3.99 63.46
CA SER A 153 -37.00 -4.41 64.86
C SER A 153 -37.43 -3.33 65.87
N LEU A 154 -37.19 -2.06 65.54
CA LEU A 154 -37.59 -0.89 66.34
C LEU A 154 -39.11 -0.67 66.31
N LEU A 155 -39.78 -0.99 65.20
CA LEU A 155 -41.24 -0.94 65.12
C LEU A 155 -41.94 -2.07 65.89
N PHE A 156 -41.30 -3.23 66.08
CA PHE A 156 -41.87 -4.36 66.82
C PHE A 156 -41.87 -4.19 68.35
N GLN A 157 -40.94 -3.40 68.91
CA GLN A 157 -40.86 -3.13 70.35
C GLN A 157 -42.10 -2.40 70.95
N PRO A 158 -42.64 -1.33 70.34
CA PRO A 158 -43.79 -0.63 70.90
C PRO A 158 -45.09 -1.42 70.79
N VAL A 159 -45.25 -2.33 69.83
CA VAL A 159 -46.48 -3.15 69.66
C VAL A 159 -46.81 -3.97 70.91
N ARG A 160 -45.81 -4.30 71.74
CA ARG A 160 -46.00 -5.04 72.99
C ARG A 160 -46.62 -4.21 74.14
N ASN A 161 -46.53 -2.88 74.12
CA ASN A 161 -46.87 -2.00 75.25
C ASN A 161 -47.78 -0.80 74.90
N MET A 162 -48.50 -0.82 73.77
CA MET A 162 -49.26 0.35 73.32
C MET A 162 -50.56 0.58 74.10
N THR A 163 -50.57 1.54 75.02
CA THR A 163 -51.81 2.09 75.63
C THR A 163 -52.09 3.56 75.25
N LYS A 164 -51.20 4.25 74.52
CA LYS A 164 -51.41 5.64 74.06
C LYS A 164 -51.12 5.84 72.57
N LYS A 165 -52.01 6.57 71.88
CA LYS A 165 -51.98 6.82 70.42
C LYS A 165 -50.82 7.70 69.94
N TRP A 166 -50.10 8.41 70.82
CA TRP A 166 -49.06 9.37 70.44
C TRP A 166 -47.65 8.75 70.40
N ASP A 167 -47.46 7.58 71.02
CA ASP A 167 -46.14 6.94 71.12
C ASP A 167 -45.66 6.36 69.77
N TRP A 168 -46.56 5.75 68.96
CA TRP A 168 -46.13 5.11 67.71
C TRP A 168 -45.59 6.11 66.67
N GLN A 169 -46.14 7.33 66.62
CA GLN A 169 -45.67 8.37 65.70
C GLN A 169 -44.25 8.81 66.05
N PHE A 170 -43.93 8.91 67.34
CA PHE A 170 -42.59 9.22 67.82
C PHE A 170 -41.59 8.10 67.46
N TYR A 171 -41.92 6.83 67.71
CA TYR A 171 -41.06 5.71 67.33
C TYR A 171 -40.88 5.58 65.82
N PHE A 172 -41.91 5.88 65.03
CA PHE A 172 -41.84 5.87 63.56
C PHE A 172 -40.90 6.96 63.03
N ILE A 173 -41.04 8.20 63.51
CA ILE A 173 -40.16 9.32 63.15
C ILE A 173 -38.72 9.06 63.62
N PHE A 174 -38.55 8.53 64.83
CA PHE A 174 -37.24 8.17 65.38
C PHE A 174 -36.57 7.04 64.59
N GLY A 175 -37.35 6.05 64.12
CA GLY A 175 -36.88 5.00 63.23
C GLY A 175 -36.40 5.54 61.88
N ILE A 176 -37.16 6.45 61.25
CA ILE A 176 -36.74 7.10 59.99
C ILE A 176 -35.44 7.88 60.20
N PHE A 177 -35.33 8.60 61.32
CA PHE A 177 -34.14 9.36 61.66
C PHE A 177 -32.91 8.47 61.83
N LEU A 178 -33.04 7.31 62.49
CA LEU A 178 -31.96 6.33 62.61
C LEU A 178 -31.54 5.72 61.27
N VAL A 179 -32.48 5.44 60.37
CA VAL A 179 -32.18 4.96 59.01
C VAL A 179 -31.41 6.03 58.22
N LEU A 180 -31.83 7.30 58.30
CA LEU A 180 -31.14 8.40 57.64
C LEU A 180 -29.72 8.61 58.19
N ILE A 181 -29.54 8.51 59.51
CA ILE A 181 -28.22 8.56 60.15
C ILE A 181 -27.36 7.39 59.72
N SER A 182 -27.89 6.17 59.72
CA SER A 182 -27.16 4.97 59.28
C SER A 182 -26.71 5.10 57.82
N PHE A 183 -27.61 5.57 56.95
CA PHE A 183 -27.29 5.84 55.55
C PHE A 183 -26.18 6.91 55.41
N TRP A 184 -26.25 7.99 56.19
CA TRP A 184 -25.25 9.06 56.16
C TRP A 184 -23.89 8.59 56.68
N ILE A 185 -23.88 7.81 57.76
CA ILE A 185 -22.69 7.16 58.30
C ILE A 185 -22.09 6.19 57.27
N ALA A 186 -22.89 5.33 56.65
CA ALA A 186 -22.43 4.42 55.60
C ALA A 186 -21.87 5.18 54.39
N HIS A 187 -22.48 6.30 53.99
CA HIS A 187 -21.98 7.16 52.93
C HIS A 187 -20.62 7.78 53.28
N ILE A 188 -20.45 8.27 54.51
CA ILE A 188 -19.17 8.80 54.99
C ILE A 188 -18.10 7.72 55.09
N PHE A 189 -18.40 6.56 55.65
CA PHE A 189 -17.46 5.43 55.71
C PHE A 189 -17.09 4.92 54.33
N SER A 190 -18.01 4.95 53.36
CA SER A 190 -17.68 4.64 51.96
C SER A 190 -16.64 5.63 51.40
N LYS A 191 -16.74 6.93 51.72
CA LYS A 191 -15.77 7.95 51.29
C LYS A 191 -14.44 7.89 52.05
N ILE A 192 -14.46 7.61 53.35
CA ILE A 192 -13.25 7.50 54.19
C ILE A 192 -12.45 6.22 53.86
N SER A 193 -13.12 5.11 53.60
CA SER A 193 -12.46 3.88 53.15
C SER A 193 -11.88 4.01 51.74
N ILE A 194 -12.42 4.91 50.91
CA ILE A 194 -11.82 5.30 49.63
C ILE A 194 -10.59 6.20 49.88
N SER A 195 -10.68 7.24 50.72
CA SER A 195 -9.57 8.19 50.92
C SER A 195 -8.37 7.65 51.72
N ALA A 196 -8.58 6.75 52.67
CA ALA A 196 -7.49 6.09 53.41
C ALA A 196 -6.72 5.08 52.54
N LYS A 197 -7.36 4.55 51.48
CA LYS A 197 -6.75 3.58 50.55
C LYS A 197 -6.07 4.20 49.34
N ILE A 198 -6.29 5.49 49.07
CA ILE A 198 -5.57 6.23 48.03
C ILE A 198 -4.06 6.38 48.37
N LYS A 199 -3.66 6.10 49.62
CA LYS A 199 -2.25 6.13 50.05
C LYS A 199 -1.56 4.76 50.17
N ALA A 200 -2.30 3.65 50.08
CA ALA A 200 -1.70 2.33 49.93
C ALA A 200 -1.60 2.04 48.43
N PRO A 201 -0.47 1.56 47.90
CA PRO A 201 -0.37 1.22 46.49
C PRO A 201 -1.52 0.26 46.17
N VAL A 202 -2.38 0.69 45.24
CA VAL A 202 -3.42 -0.14 44.65
C VAL A 202 -2.70 -1.37 44.10
N GLY A 203 -3.23 -2.59 44.24
CA GLY A 203 -2.48 -3.82 43.90
C GLY A 203 -1.96 -3.87 42.45
N GLU A 204 -2.50 -3.03 41.57
CA GLU A 204 -2.02 -2.81 40.20
C GLU A 204 -0.76 -1.91 40.16
N SER A 205 -0.68 -0.92 41.04
CA SER A 205 0.52 -0.10 41.29
C SER A 205 1.65 -0.90 41.93
N GLU A 206 1.41 -1.94 42.74
CA GLU A 206 2.50 -2.79 43.24
C GLU A 206 3.20 -3.56 42.10
N LEU A 207 2.44 -4.02 41.11
CA LEU A 207 2.99 -4.66 39.90
C LEU A 207 3.80 -3.67 39.05
N ASP A 208 3.36 -2.42 38.96
CA ASP A 208 4.03 -1.39 38.16
C ASP A 208 5.23 -0.76 38.91
N THR A 209 5.15 -0.53 40.23
CA THR A 209 6.26 0.06 41.03
C THR A 209 7.41 -0.91 41.27
N ASN A 210 7.15 -2.22 41.31
CA ASN A 210 8.20 -3.23 41.49
C ASN A 210 9.03 -3.44 40.22
N LEU A 211 8.53 -3.05 39.04
CA LEU A 211 9.31 -3.01 37.80
C LEU A 211 10.30 -1.85 37.77
N ASP A 212 9.93 -0.69 38.34
CA ASP A 212 10.74 0.52 38.26
C ASP A 212 11.76 0.67 39.40
N ASN A 213 11.51 0.06 40.58
CA ASN A 213 12.26 0.37 41.81
C ASN A 213 13.04 -0.79 42.46
N THR A 214 13.23 -1.95 41.81
CA THR A 214 14.10 -2.99 42.39
C THR A 214 15.36 -3.18 41.56
N GLU A 215 16.49 -2.99 42.25
CA GLU A 215 17.81 -3.38 41.79
C GLU A 215 17.75 -4.79 41.18
N LYS A 216 18.32 -4.91 39.98
CA LYS A 216 18.68 -6.14 39.24
C LYS A 216 18.65 -7.44 40.07
N ASP A 217 17.48 -8.02 40.30
CA ASP A 217 17.29 -9.47 40.45
C ASP A 217 15.80 -9.87 40.41
N LYS A 218 15.42 -10.48 39.28
CA LYS A 218 14.71 -11.77 39.21
C LYS A 218 13.69 -12.08 40.32
N THR A 219 12.62 -11.31 40.45
CA THR A 219 11.41 -11.87 41.08
C THR A 219 10.54 -12.47 39.99
N ASP A 220 10.60 -13.80 39.85
CA ASP A 220 9.61 -14.56 39.08
C ASP A 220 8.22 -14.25 39.66
N LEU A 221 7.36 -13.63 38.86
CA LEU A 221 6.07 -13.15 39.35
C LEU A 221 5.14 -14.32 39.68
N PHE A 222 5.29 -15.47 39.02
CA PHE A 222 4.53 -16.66 39.38
C PHE A 222 4.94 -17.17 40.76
N SER A 223 6.23 -17.13 41.10
CA SER A 223 6.70 -17.46 42.45
C SER A 223 6.22 -16.45 43.49
N TYR A 224 6.25 -15.14 43.17
CA TYR A 224 5.78 -14.10 44.09
C TYR A 224 4.27 -14.23 44.40
N PHE A 225 3.46 -14.56 43.40
CA PHE A 225 2.01 -14.75 43.54
C PHE A 225 1.60 -16.23 43.72
N GLU A 226 2.54 -17.14 44.07
CA GLU A 226 2.27 -18.58 44.12
C GLU A 226 1.11 -18.92 45.07
N ASP A 227 1.13 -18.37 46.30
CA ASP A 227 0.07 -18.54 47.30
C ASP A 227 -1.28 -18.06 46.77
N GLU A 228 -1.30 -16.93 46.06
CA GLU A 228 -2.52 -16.34 45.49
C GLU A 228 -3.06 -17.17 44.32
N LEU A 229 -2.19 -17.71 43.47
CA LEU A 229 -2.56 -18.62 42.37
C LEU A 229 -3.12 -19.94 42.92
N ILE A 230 -2.47 -20.52 43.93
CA ILE A 230 -2.97 -21.73 44.61
C ILE A 230 -4.34 -21.45 45.25
N TYR A 231 -4.46 -20.34 45.98
CA TYR A 231 -5.73 -19.92 46.59
C TYR A 231 -6.81 -19.69 45.54
N TYR A 232 -6.48 -19.01 44.44
CA TYR A 232 -7.37 -18.76 43.32
C TYR A 232 -7.91 -20.08 42.76
N PHE A 233 -7.06 -21.01 42.35
CA PHE A 233 -7.51 -22.25 41.73
C PHE A 233 -8.18 -23.24 42.70
N LYS A 234 -7.86 -23.20 44.01
CA LYS A 234 -8.59 -23.96 45.04
C LYS A 234 -10.04 -23.49 45.18
N HIS A 235 -10.29 -22.18 45.07
CA HIS A 235 -11.61 -21.60 45.26
C HIS A 235 -12.38 -21.27 43.97
N SER A 236 -11.69 -21.29 42.82
CA SER A 236 -12.30 -21.23 41.50
C SER A 236 -12.67 -22.62 40.98
N LEU A 237 -13.53 -22.65 39.96
CA LEU A 237 -13.89 -23.88 39.24
C LEU A 237 -13.00 -24.10 38.00
N VAL A 238 -12.05 -23.20 37.74
CA VAL A 238 -11.17 -23.27 36.58
C VAL A 238 -10.21 -24.44 36.75
N ARG A 239 -10.26 -25.39 35.81
CA ARG A 239 -9.37 -26.57 35.77
C ARG A 239 -8.64 -26.68 34.44
N ILE A 240 -8.94 -25.80 33.50
CA ILE A 240 -8.30 -25.74 32.18
C ILE A 240 -7.92 -24.29 31.90
N VAL A 241 -6.64 -24.00 31.70
CA VAL A 241 -6.18 -22.66 31.32
C VAL A 241 -5.66 -22.73 29.90
N ILE A 242 -6.14 -21.85 29.02
CA ILE A 242 -5.85 -21.84 27.59
C ILE A 242 -5.06 -20.59 27.28
N PHE A 243 -3.81 -20.76 26.84
CA PHE A 243 -2.95 -19.66 26.45
C PHE A 243 -2.97 -19.47 24.93
N GLU A 244 -3.35 -18.27 24.49
CA GLU A 244 -3.35 -17.87 23.07
C GLU A 244 -2.23 -16.91 22.73
N ASP A 245 -1.70 -17.04 21.50
CA ASP A 245 -0.66 -16.16 20.91
C ASP A 245 0.67 -16.08 21.70
N LEU A 246 0.97 -17.07 22.57
CA LEU A 246 2.26 -17.19 23.28
C LEU A 246 3.47 -17.34 22.34
N ASP A 247 3.23 -17.87 21.14
CA ASP A 247 4.25 -18.09 20.12
C ASP A 247 4.83 -16.81 19.51
N ARG A 248 4.16 -15.66 19.68
CA ARG A 248 4.64 -14.36 19.17
C ARG A 248 5.80 -13.77 19.95
N PHE A 249 6.04 -14.26 21.16
CA PHE A 249 7.09 -13.73 22.04
C PHE A 249 8.46 -14.38 21.81
N ASN A 250 8.50 -15.49 21.07
CA ASN A 250 9.72 -16.21 20.68
C ASN A 250 10.75 -16.43 21.82
N SER A 251 10.29 -16.56 23.07
CA SER A 251 11.13 -16.92 24.22
C SER A 251 10.80 -18.33 24.70
N PRO A 252 11.75 -19.28 24.70
CA PRO A 252 11.58 -20.58 25.33
C PRO A 252 11.37 -20.53 26.85
N GLN A 253 11.79 -19.44 27.52
CA GLN A 253 11.84 -19.36 28.98
C GLN A 253 10.45 -19.23 29.60
N ILE A 254 9.54 -18.47 28.98
CA ILE A 254 8.15 -18.36 29.46
C ILE A 254 7.43 -19.71 29.47
N PHE A 255 7.73 -20.58 28.50
CA PHE A 255 7.17 -21.94 28.49
C PHE A 255 7.64 -22.71 29.71
N GLN A 256 8.94 -22.70 30.01
CA GLN A 256 9.49 -23.37 31.19
C GLN A 256 8.80 -22.89 32.48
N LYS A 257 8.66 -21.57 32.67
CA LYS A 257 7.98 -21.01 33.86
C LYS A 257 6.52 -21.42 33.96
N LEU A 258 5.78 -21.44 32.84
CA LEU A 258 4.39 -21.90 32.84
C LEU A 258 4.26 -23.40 33.14
N HIS A 259 5.24 -24.21 32.72
CA HIS A 259 5.29 -25.62 33.05
C HIS A 259 5.56 -25.86 34.53
N GLU A 260 6.52 -25.13 35.11
CA GLU A 260 6.83 -25.14 36.55
C GLU A 260 5.60 -24.72 37.37
N LEU A 261 4.91 -23.65 36.97
CA LEU A 261 3.66 -23.22 37.60
C LEU A 261 2.59 -24.33 37.58
N ASN A 262 2.39 -24.99 36.43
CA ASN A 262 1.40 -26.06 36.31
C ASN A 262 1.72 -27.26 37.22
N GLU A 263 3.01 -27.62 37.32
CA GLU A 263 3.47 -28.66 38.23
C GLU A 263 3.23 -28.29 39.70
N ASN A 264 3.58 -27.07 40.11
CA ASN A 264 3.38 -26.61 41.49
C ASN A 264 1.90 -26.60 41.90
N LEU A 265 1.01 -26.15 40.99
CA LEU A 265 -0.43 -26.19 41.23
C LEU A 265 -0.95 -27.62 41.39
N ASN A 266 -0.50 -28.56 40.54
CA ASN A 266 -0.90 -29.97 40.62
C ASN A 266 -0.36 -30.65 41.88
N GLN A 267 0.89 -30.38 42.28
CA GLN A 267 1.48 -30.88 43.52
C GLN A 267 0.74 -30.36 44.76
N SER A 268 0.21 -29.13 44.69
CA SER A 268 -0.64 -28.52 45.72
C SER A 268 -2.05 -29.13 45.81
N GLY A 269 -2.35 -30.17 45.01
CA GLY A 269 -3.61 -30.91 44.99
C GLY A 269 -4.66 -30.36 44.02
N ILE A 270 -4.32 -29.36 43.21
CA ILE A 270 -5.23 -28.75 42.23
C ILE A 270 -5.07 -29.49 40.90
N ARG A 271 -6.08 -30.28 40.51
CA ARG A 271 -6.06 -30.99 39.21
C ARG A 271 -6.30 -30.01 38.07
N ILE A 272 -5.24 -29.42 37.53
CA ILE A 272 -5.32 -28.39 36.49
C ILE A 272 -4.54 -28.81 35.23
N LYS A 273 -5.03 -28.35 34.08
CA LYS A 273 -4.42 -28.61 32.77
C LYS A 273 -4.19 -27.31 32.02
N PHE A 274 -3.02 -27.14 31.44
CA PHE A 274 -2.67 -25.99 30.61
C PHE A 274 -2.69 -26.41 29.13
N ILE A 275 -3.37 -25.60 28.31
CA ILE A 275 -3.48 -25.76 26.86
C ILE A 275 -2.75 -24.60 26.20
N TYR A 276 -1.81 -24.88 25.31
CA TYR A 276 -1.01 -23.89 24.62
C TYR A 276 -1.33 -23.90 23.13
N THR A 277 -1.80 -22.79 22.56
CA THR A 277 -1.96 -22.67 21.10
C THR A 277 -0.71 -22.07 20.49
N LEU A 278 -0.02 -22.82 19.62
CA LEU A 278 1.34 -22.48 19.19
C LEU A 278 1.57 -22.77 17.70
N LYS A 279 2.45 -22.01 17.05
CA LYS A 279 3.05 -22.35 15.76
C LYS A 279 3.92 -23.60 15.91
N GLU A 280 4.00 -24.40 14.86
CA GLU A 280 4.87 -25.59 14.82
C GLU A 280 6.36 -25.22 14.99
N SER A 281 6.73 -24.02 14.55
CA SER A 281 8.11 -23.51 14.51
C SER A 281 8.61 -22.91 15.83
N VAL A 282 7.79 -22.80 16.89
CA VAL A 282 8.18 -22.11 18.16
C VAL A 282 9.41 -22.73 18.81
N PHE A 283 9.57 -24.04 18.69
CA PHE A 283 10.71 -24.77 19.27
C PHE A 283 11.90 -24.87 18.30
N TYR A 284 11.81 -24.25 17.12
CA TYR A 284 12.91 -24.11 16.18
C TYR A 284 13.74 -22.88 16.54
N ASN A 285 14.82 -23.08 17.30
CA ASN A 285 15.67 -21.99 17.75
C ASN A 285 16.59 -21.50 16.61
N THR A 286 16.29 -20.32 16.06
CA THR A 286 17.08 -19.69 14.98
C THR A 286 18.41 -19.10 15.45
N ASN A 287 18.58 -18.90 16.76
CA ASN A 287 19.73 -18.20 17.35
C ASN A 287 20.88 -19.13 17.76
N VAL A 288 20.71 -20.44 17.64
CA VAL A 288 21.82 -21.40 17.77
C VAL A 288 22.56 -21.43 16.44
N LYS A 289 23.80 -20.93 16.41
CA LYS A 289 24.69 -21.05 15.25
C LYS A 289 24.65 -22.50 14.73
N ARG A 290 24.42 -22.63 13.42
CA ARG A 290 24.13 -23.88 12.66
C ARG A 290 25.13 -25.03 12.86
N GLU A 291 26.25 -24.82 13.54
CA GLU A 291 27.35 -25.76 13.60
C GLU A 291 27.08 -27.01 14.46
N ASN A 292 26.06 -27.02 15.34
CA ASN A 292 25.76 -28.19 16.20
C ASN A 292 24.26 -28.50 16.43
N SER A 293 23.33 -27.94 15.64
CA SER A 293 21.90 -28.26 15.74
C SER A 293 21.52 -29.33 14.72
N TYR A 294 21.32 -30.57 15.15
CA TYR A 294 20.74 -31.62 14.30
C TYR A 294 19.25 -31.35 14.05
N GLU A 295 18.74 -31.78 12.90
CA GLU A 295 17.40 -31.45 12.36
C GLU A 295 16.24 -31.76 13.33
N ASN A 296 16.41 -32.74 14.23
CA ASN A 296 15.37 -33.20 15.15
C ASN A 296 15.22 -32.39 16.46
N LYS A 297 16.07 -31.38 16.71
CA LYS A 297 16.10 -30.66 18.00
C LYS A 297 14.77 -29.98 18.36
N ALA A 298 14.05 -29.45 17.37
CA ALA A 298 12.74 -28.84 17.60
C ALA A 298 11.69 -29.87 18.06
N ALA A 299 11.70 -31.05 17.44
CA ALA A 299 10.80 -32.15 17.81
C ALA A 299 11.12 -32.69 19.21
N GLU A 300 12.42 -32.82 19.54
CA GLU A 300 12.87 -33.22 20.88
C GLU A 300 12.39 -32.23 21.95
N ASN A 301 12.63 -30.93 21.77
CA ASN A 301 12.20 -29.90 22.72
C ASN A 301 10.69 -29.89 22.92
N LYS A 302 9.92 -30.05 21.83
CA LYS A 302 8.46 -30.15 21.88
C LYS A 302 8.00 -31.37 22.70
N SER A 303 8.64 -32.53 22.50
CA SER A 303 8.31 -33.75 23.24
C SER A 303 8.71 -33.71 24.73
N LYS A 304 9.73 -32.93 25.08
CA LYS A 304 10.14 -32.73 26.48
C LYS A 304 9.17 -31.86 27.26
N PHE A 305 8.47 -30.96 26.58
CA PHE A 305 7.65 -29.93 27.22
C PHE A 305 6.18 -30.32 27.35
N PHE A 306 5.61 -30.97 26.33
CA PHE A 306 4.18 -31.32 26.30
C PHE A 306 3.95 -32.81 26.52
N ASP A 307 2.97 -33.12 27.36
CA ASP A 307 2.50 -34.49 27.57
C ASP A 307 1.69 -34.99 26.37
N TYR A 308 1.03 -34.07 25.66
CA TYR A 308 0.28 -34.36 24.45
C TYR A 308 0.32 -33.19 23.47
N VAL A 309 0.39 -33.50 22.18
CA VAL A 309 0.36 -32.54 21.10
C VAL A 309 -0.79 -32.89 20.16
N LEU A 310 -1.71 -31.95 19.98
CA LEU A 310 -2.79 -32.04 18.99
C LEU A 310 -2.43 -31.18 17.76
N PRO A 311 -2.04 -31.78 16.64
CA PRO A 311 -1.86 -31.03 15.40
C PRO A 311 -3.23 -30.66 14.80
N ILE A 312 -3.37 -29.42 14.36
CA ILE A 312 -4.53 -28.92 13.63
C ILE A 312 -4.18 -28.86 12.14
N PHE A 313 -5.03 -29.51 11.34
CA PHE A 313 -4.93 -29.39 9.90
C PHE A 313 -5.27 -27.97 9.47
N PRO A 314 -4.38 -27.27 8.73
CA PRO A 314 -4.66 -25.92 8.30
C PRO A 314 -5.86 -25.91 7.35
N LEU A 315 -6.94 -25.25 7.78
CA LEU A 315 -8.09 -24.98 6.92
C LEU A 315 -7.76 -24.01 5.77
N HIS A 316 -6.59 -23.38 5.86
CA HIS A 316 -6.19 -22.21 5.10
C HIS A 316 -4.81 -22.47 4.49
N SER A 317 -4.72 -22.41 3.16
CA SER A 317 -3.49 -22.59 2.40
C SER A 317 -3.48 -21.66 1.19
N PHE A 318 -2.29 -21.42 0.63
CA PHE A 318 -2.12 -20.65 -0.62
C PHE A 318 -2.94 -21.23 -1.77
N GLN A 319 -3.19 -22.54 -1.79
CA GLN A 319 -3.98 -23.19 -2.84
C GLN A 319 -5.48 -22.85 -2.75
N ASN A 320 -5.96 -22.49 -1.55
CA ASN A 320 -7.38 -22.25 -1.27
C ASN A 320 -7.73 -20.77 -1.07
N SER A 321 -6.74 -19.87 -1.06
CA SER A 321 -6.91 -18.41 -0.89
C SER A 321 -7.88 -17.82 -1.91
N LYS A 322 -7.81 -18.29 -3.16
CA LYS A 322 -8.67 -17.88 -4.27
C LYS A 322 -10.16 -18.10 -3.98
N ASN A 323 -10.50 -19.26 -3.41
CA ASN A 323 -11.86 -19.56 -2.98
C ASN A 323 -12.31 -18.69 -1.81
N LYS A 324 -11.38 -18.25 -0.94
CA LYS A 324 -11.68 -17.30 0.15
C LYS A 324 -12.03 -15.93 -0.40
N TRP A 325 -11.26 -15.41 -1.37
CA TRP A 325 -11.57 -14.16 -2.06
C TRP A 325 -12.99 -14.17 -2.62
N TYR A 326 -13.35 -15.21 -3.37
CA TYR A 326 -14.72 -15.34 -3.89
C TYR A 326 -15.78 -15.38 -2.78
N LYS A 327 -15.54 -16.13 -1.69
CA LYS A 327 -16.47 -16.19 -0.55
C LYS A 327 -16.63 -14.83 0.13
N ALA A 328 -15.53 -14.12 0.37
CA ALA A 328 -15.53 -12.80 0.97
C ALA A 328 -16.25 -11.77 0.07
N LEU A 329 -15.92 -11.72 -1.22
CA LEU A 329 -16.57 -10.83 -2.19
C LEU A 329 -18.06 -11.11 -2.35
N ASN A 330 -18.49 -12.37 -2.25
CA ASN A 330 -19.92 -12.71 -2.27
C ASN A 330 -20.67 -12.22 -1.03
N CYS A 331 -19.95 -11.91 0.06
CA CYS A 331 -20.52 -11.30 1.26
C CYS A 331 -20.45 -9.75 1.24
N CYS A 332 -19.89 -9.15 0.19
CA CYS A 332 -19.83 -7.70 0.02
C CYS A 332 -21.23 -7.18 -0.36
N ASP A 333 -21.82 -6.35 0.50
CA ASP A 333 -23.19 -5.86 0.34
C ASP A 333 -23.34 -4.99 -0.92
N PHE A 334 -22.36 -4.11 -1.18
CA PHE A 334 -22.36 -3.25 -2.37
C PHE A 334 -22.39 -4.07 -3.66
N ILE A 335 -21.48 -5.05 -3.80
CA ILE A 335 -21.40 -5.91 -4.99
C ILE A 335 -22.68 -6.74 -5.10
N SER A 336 -23.11 -7.39 -4.01
CA SER A 336 -24.29 -8.26 -4.02
C SER A 336 -25.57 -7.55 -4.47
N LYS A 337 -25.78 -6.30 -4.04
CA LYS A 337 -26.96 -5.50 -4.40
C LYS A 337 -26.94 -5.01 -5.84
N ASN A 338 -25.78 -4.57 -6.33
CA ASN A 338 -25.69 -3.82 -7.59
C ASN A 338 -25.20 -4.67 -8.79
N ASN A 339 -24.70 -5.90 -8.57
CA ASN A 339 -24.10 -6.72 -9.64
C ASN A 339 -25.08 -7.09 -10.77
N LYS A 340 -26.38 -7.20 -10.49
CA LYS A 340 -27.39 -7.55 -11.52
C LYS A 340 -27.56 -6.47 -12.58
N GLU A 341 -27.38 -5.20 -12.22
CA GLU A 341 -27.60 -4.07 -13.11
C GLU A 341 -26.30 -3.57 -13.75
N LEU A 342 -25.18 -3.67 -13.03
CA LEU A 342 -23.91 -3.04 -13.41
C LEU A 342 -22.74 -4.02 -13.62
N SER A 343 -22.96 -5.34 -13.48
CA SER A 343 -21.90 -6.36 -13.60
C SER A 343 -20.66 -6.07 -12.73
N LEU A 344 -20.88 -5.59 -11.50
CA LEU A 344 -19.89 -5.06 -10.56
C LEU A 344 -18.99 -6.10 -9.85
N TYR A 345 -18.70 -7.22 -10.50
CA TYR A 345 -17.85 -8.26 -9.91
C TYR A 345 -16.39 -8.10 -10.37
N PRO A 346 -15.39 -8.12 -9.46
CA PRO A 346 -14.00 -8.02 -9.86
C PRO A 346 -13.57 -9.14 -10.83
N SER A 347 -12.64 -8.84 -11.73
CA SER A 347 -12.22 -9.78 -12.76
C SER A 347 -11.62 -11.05 -12.16
N LYS A 348 -11.91 -12.19 -12.79
CA LYS A 348 -11.37 -13.49 -12.37
C LYS A 348 -9.83 -13.51 -12.39
N LYS A 349 -9.22 -12.74 -13.31
CA LYS A 349 -7.76 -12.60 -13.43
C LYS A 349 -7.18 -11.89 -12.19
N LEU A 350 -7.76 -10.76 -11.79
CA LEU A 350 -7.34 -10.02 -10.59
C LEU A 350 -7.45 -10.91 -9.35
N ILE A 351 -8.62 -11.51 -9.10
CA ILE A 351 -8.85 -12.37 -7.94
C ILE A 351 -7.88 -13.57 -7.94
N HIS A 352 -7.61 -14.15 -9.10
CA HIS A 352 -6.66 -15.26 -9.19
C HIS A 352 -5.27 -14.86 -8.71
N ASN A 353 -4.76 -13.75 -9.23
CA ASN A 353 -3.41 -13.32 -8.96
C ASN A 353 -3.28 -12.83 -7.52
N LEU A 354 -4.27 -12.08 -7.02
CA LEU A 354 -4.32 -11.70 -5.60
C LEU A 354 -4.30 -12.92 -4.68
N GLY A 355 -4.99 -14.00 -5.03
CA GLY A 355 -4.94 -15.26 -4.26
C GLY A 355 -3.54 -15.88 -4.19
N ASN A 356 -2.66 -15.64 -5.17
CA ASN A 356 -1.29 -16.16 -5.14
C ASN A 356 -0.39 -15.39 -4.15
N TYR A 357 -0.72 -14.13 -3.88
CA TYR A 357 0.07 -13.26 -3.00
C TYR A 357 -0.52 -13.15 -1.58
N ILE A 358 -1.85 -13.06 -1.47
CA ILE A 358 -2.58 -12.80 -0.23
C ILE A 358 -3.36 -14.06 0.17
N PHE A 359 -2.90 -14.73 1.22
CA PHE A 359 -3.45 -16.02 1.67
C PHE A 359 -4.06 -15.99 3.08
N ASP A 360 -3.69 -15.02 3.91
CA ASP A 360 -4.22 -14.83 5.25
C ASP A 360 -5.71 -14.42 5.16
N ASN A 361 -6.58 -15.15 5.89
CA ASN A 361 -8.02 -14.88 5.80
C ASN A 361 -8.39 -13.52 6.41
N ARG A 362 -7.71 -13.09 7.48
CA ARG A 362 -7.99 -11.81 8.14
C ARG A 362 -7.67 -10.68 7.19
N GLU A 363 -6.54 -10.74 6.49
CA GLU A 363 -6.15 -9.76 5.48
C GLU A 363 -7.16 -9.65 4.34
N ILE A 364 -7.60 -10.80 3.78
CA ILE A 364 -8.65 -10.83 2.74
C ILE A 364 -9.95 -10.20 3.26
N LEU A 365 -10.39 -10.55 4.48
CA LEU A 365 -11.62 -10.01 5.07
C LEU A 365 -11.52 -8.51 5.33
N THR A 366 -10.36 -8.01 5.78
CA THR A 366 -10.11 -6.57 5.96
C THR A 366 -10.21 -5.85 4.62
N ILE A 367 -9.52 -6.33 3.58
CA ILE A 367 -9.54 -5.72 2.24
C ILE A 367 -10.97 -5.68 1.69
N VAL A 368 -11.72 -6.78 1.76
CA VAL A 368 -13.09 -6.83 1.24
C VAL A 368 -14.04 -5.97 2.07
N SER A 369 -13.84 -5.88 3.38
CA SER A 369 -14.62 -4.98 4.24
C SER A 369 -14.38 -3.52 3.89
N GLU A 370 -13.12 -3.12 3.64
CA GLU A 370 -12.79 -1.76 3.23
C GLU A 370 -13.32 -1.46 1.82
N LEU A 371 -13.23 -2.43 0.90
CA LEU A 371 -13.84 -2.34 -0.43
C LEU A 371 -15.33 -2.02 -0.35
N ASP A 372 -16.07 -2.73 0.49
CA ASP A 372 -17.52 -2.50 0.67
C ASP A 372 -17.81 -1.07 1.16
N ILE A 373 -17.05 -0.61 2.16
CA ILE A 373 -17.20 0.75 2.71
C ILE A 373 -16.86 1.81 1.66
N PHE A 374 -15.73 1.66 0.97
CA PHE A 374 -15.26 2.64 -0.02
C PHE A 374 -16.21 2.68 -1.22
N ALA A 375 -16.65 1.53 -1.71
CA ALA A 375 -17.58 1.47 -2.83
C ALA A 375 -18.91 2.17 -2.52
N GLN A 376 -19.41 2.06 -1.28
CA GLN A 376 -20.62 2.77 -0.83
C GLN A 376 -20.44 4.30 -0.73
N LYS A 377 -19.21 4.80 -0.61
CA LYS A 377 -18.89 6.23 -0.52
C LYS A 377 -18.63 6.90 -1.86
N LEU A 378 -18.29 6.12 -2.88
CA LEU A 378 -18.02 6.61 -4.22
C LEU A 378 -19.32 6.78 -5.01
N PRO A 379 -19.42 7.81 -5.87
CA PRO A 379 -20.63 8.03 -6.66
C PRO A 379 -20.87 6.90 -7.69
N MET A 380 -22.13 6.52 -7.86
CA MET A 380 -22.55 5.32 -8.62
C MET A 380 -22.23 5.40 -10.12
N ASP A 381 -22.09 6.61 -10.67
CA ASP A 381 -21.73 6.86 -12.06
C ASP A 381 -20.33 6.33 -12.41
N MET A 382 -19.38 6.37 -11.48
CA MET A 382 -18.02 5.84 -11.69
C MET A 382 -18.01 4.34 -11.96
N PHE A 383 -18.98 3.61 -11.42
CA PHE A 383 -19.11 2.16 -11.56
C PHE A 383 -19.77 1.72 -12.87
N LYS A 384 -20.14 2.65 -13.76
CA LYS A 384 -20.57 2.31 -15.12
C LYS A 384 -19.42 1.79 -15.99
N ASN A 385 -18.18 2.19 -15.68
CA ASN A 385 -16.99 1.63 -16.31
C ASN A 385 -16.74 0.23 -15.74
N SER A 386 -16.64 -0.78 -16.60
CA SER A 386 -16.47 -2.19 -16.21
C SER A 386 -15.23 -2.45 -15.35
N ASN A 387 -14.20 -1.58 -15.45
CA ASN A 387 -12.93 -1.77 -14.76
C ASN A 387 -12.85 -1.01 -13.42
N ALA A 388 -13.86 -0.19 -13.07
CA ALA A 388 -13.80 0.66 -11.88
C ALA A 388 -13.72 -0.16 -10.58
N ILE A 389 -14.43 -1.29 -10.50
CA ILE A 389 -14.37 -2.16 -9.32
C ILE A 389 -13.00 -2.85 -9.18
N ASP A 390 -12.34 -3.19 -10.28
CA ASP A 390 -11.00 -3.77 -10.29
C ASP A 390 -9.97 -2.75 -9.79
N LYS A 391 -10.07 -1.50 -10.27
CA LYS A 391 -9.22 -0.38 -9.84
C LYS A 391 -9.43 -0.01 -8.38
N LEU A 392 -10.68 0.00 -7.92
CA LEU A 392 -10.99 0.20 -6.51
C LEU A 392 -10.39 -0.93 -5.66
N LEU A 393 -10.64 -2.19 -6.00
CA LEU A 393 -10.06 -3.33 -5.28
C LEU A 393 -8.54 -3.26 -5.25
N ALA A 394 -7.88 -2.91 -6.36
CA ALA A 394 -6.44 -2.73 -6.43
C ALA A 394 -5.94 -1.60 -5.50
N THR A 395 -6.67 -0.49 -5.42
CA THR A 395 -6.36 0.62 -4.52
C THR A 395 -6.48 0.21 -3.05
N ILE A 396 -7.51 -0.57 -2.70
CA ILE A 396 -7.67 -1.08 -1.32
C ILE A 396 -6.62 -2.14 -0.98
N VAL A 397 -6.27 -3.01 -1.93
CA VAL A 397 -5.14 -3.95 -1.77
C VAL A 397 -3.86 -3.15 -1.50
N TYR A 398 -3.57 -2.14 -2.32
CA TYR A 398 -2.39 -1.30 -2.15
C TYR A 398 -2.35 -0.62 -0.78
N LYS A 399 -3.48 -0.06 -0.33
CA LYS A 399 -3.63 0.53 1.01
C LYS A 399 -3.31 -0.45 2.15
N ASN A 400 -3.77 -1.69 2.05
CA ASN A 400 -3.59 -2.69 3.12
C ASN A 400 -2.19 -3.32 3.12
N ILE A 401 -1.59 -3.52 1.95
CA ILE A 401 -0.27 -4.15 1.80
C ILE A 401 0.87 -3.15 2.02
N TYR A 402 0.69 -1.90 1.58
CA TYR A 402 1.71 -0.85 1.65
C TYR A 402 1.20 0.39 2.41
N PRO A 403 0.80 0.23 3.70
CA PRO A 403 0.13 1.30 4.44
C PRO A 403 1.00 2.56 4.60
N ASN A 404 2.31 2.41 4.83
CA ASN A 404 3.21 3.56 4.96
C ASN A 404 3.27 4.40 3.68
N ASP A 405 3.44 3.77 2.51
CA ASP A 405 3.47 4.51 1.24
C ASP A 405 2.09 5.08 0.90
N PHE A 406 0.99 4.42 1.29
CA PHE A 406 -0.36 4.96 1.14
C PHE A 406 -0.62 6.19 2.03
N GLU A 407 -0.20 6.17 3.29
CA GLU A 407 -0.30 7.32 4.19
C GLU A 407 0.53 8.50 3.68
N ASP A 408 1.73 8.23 3.16
CA ASP A 408 2.62 9.22 2.58
C ASP A 408 2.04 9.93 1.34
N ILE A 409 0.95 9.44 0.74
CA ILE A 409 0.21 10.16 -0.32
C ILE A 409 -0.31 11.49 0.22
N THR A 410 -0.82 11.51 1.46
CA THR A 410 -1.41 12.71 2.06
C THR A 410 -0.40 13.83 2.28
N ILE A 411 0.88 13.47 2.45
CA ILE A 411 2.00 14.41 2.68
C ILE A 411 2.84 14.59 1.39
N GLY A 412 2.47 13.92 0.28
CA GLY A 412 3.16 13.99 -1.01
C GLY A 412 4.55 13.34 -1.01
N LYS A 413 4.80 12.38 -0.11
CA LYS A 413 6.07 11.64 0.02
C LYS A 413 6.00 10.21 -0.54
N SER A 414 4.82 9.77 -0.95
CA SER A 414 4.58 8.43 -1.50
C SER A 414 5.39 8.23 -2.78
N LYS A 415 6.00 7.05 -2.92
CA LYS A 415 6.74 6.70 -4.14
C LYS A 415 5.80 6.47 -5.31
N ILE A 416 4.61 5.91 -5.07
CA ILE A 416 3.58 5.78 -6.10
C ILE A 416 3.01 7.14 -6.48
N ASP A 417 2.73 8.02 -5.51
CA ASP A 417 2.33 9.40 -5.81
C ASP A 417 3.40 10.13 -6.65
N TYR A 418 4.68 9.96 -6.32
CA TYR A 418 5.78 10.52 -7.10
C TYR A 418 5.81 9.98 -8.53
N LEU A 419 5.64 8.67 -8.73
CA LEU A 419 5.57 8.05 -10.05
C LEU A 419 4.44 8.67 -10.87
N MET A 420 3.23 8.73 -10.30
CA MET A 420 2.02 9.17 -11.00
C MET A 420 2.08 10.65 -11.36
N LYS A 421 2.55 11.52 -10.46
CA LYS A 421 2.76 12.96 -10.73
C LYS A 421 3.87 13.23 -11.74
N ASN A 422 4.87 12.35 -11.84
CA ASN A 422 6.03 12.53 -12.72
C ASN A 422 6.04 11.53 -13.88
N ILE A 423 4.86 11.09 -14.34
CA ILE A 423 4.74 10.04 -15.36
C ILE A 423 5.44 10.42 -16.67
N THR A 424 5.34 11.68 -17.11
CA THR A 424 6.05 12.19 -18.30
C THR A 424 7.56 12.13 -18.14
N LYS A 425 8.09 12.43 -16.94
CA LYS A 425 9.52 12.32 -16.66
C LYS A 425 9.96 10.85 -16.66
N PHE A 426 9.12 9.95 -16.15
CA PHE A 426 9.37 8.51 -16.17
C PHE A 426 9.42 7.98 -17.61
N TYR A 427 8.46 8.34 -18.46
CA TYR A 427 8.45 7.97 -19.88
C TYR A 427 9.70 8.47 -20.60
N ASN A 428 10.09 9.73 -20.38
CA ASN A 428 11.32 10.29 -20.95
C ASN A 428 12.58 9.54 -20.50
N ALA A 429 12.63 9.05 -19.25
CA ALA A 429 13.74 8.24 -18.76
C ALA A 429 13.81 6.87 -19.47
N VAL A 430 12.66 6.25 -19.72
CA VAL A 430 12.56 4.99 -20.48
C VAL A 430 12.92 5.20 -21.95
N ILE A 431 12.44 6.28 -22.57
CA ILE A 431 12.83 6.68 -23.94
C ILE A 431 14.34 6.87 -24.01
N TYR A 432 14.94 7.58 -23.05
CA TYR A 432 16.39 7.77 -22.98
C TYR A 432 17.14 6.43 -22.90
N ALA A 433 16.71 5.53 -22.02
CA ALA A 433 17.35 4.22 -21.87
C ALA A 433 17.25 3.38 -23.16
N ASN A 434 16.08 3.37 -23.81
CA ASN A 434 15.82 2.62 -25.04
C ASN A 434 16.53 3.21 -26.27
N SER A 435 16.68 4.53 -26.32
CA SER A 435 17.31 5.24 -27.44
C SER A 435 18.82 5.45 -27.27
N ASN A 436 19.41 5.06 -26.14
CA ASN A 436 20.80 5.38 -25.81
C ASN A 436 21.81 4.89 -26.87
N GLU A 437 21.66 3.65 -27.36
CA GLU A 437 22.57 3.11 -28.38
C GLU A 437 22.42 3.79 -29.73
N ILE A 438 21.19 4.06 -30.15
CA ILE A 438 20.92 4.75 -31.42
C ILE A 438 21.45 6.18 -31.35
N THR A 439 21.25 6.86 -30.21
CA THR A 439 21.77 8.20 -29.97
C THR A 439 23.30 8.23 -29.97
N ALA A 440 23.95 7.23 -29.36
CA ALA A 440 25.41 7.08 -29.42
C ALA A 440 25.93 6.88 -30.85
N LYS A 441 25.25 6.05 -31.66
CA LYS A 441 25.58 5.84 -33.09
C LYS A 441 25.38 7.10 -33.92
N ILE A 442 24.34 7.88 -33.67
CA ILE A 442 24.13 9.17 -34.35
C ILE A 442 25.25 10.14 -34.00
N ASN A 443 25.65 10.20 -32.72
CA ASN A 443 26.75 11.04 -32.29
C ASN A 443 28.08 10.64 -32.93
N SER A 444 28.39 9.33 -33.02
CA SER A 444 29.60 8.86 -33.70
C SER A 444 29.59 9.17 -35.20
N LEU A 445 28.44 9.01 -35.87
CA LEU A 445 28.29 9.38 -37.29
C LEU A 445 28.45 10.89 -37.49
N ASN A 446 27.91 11.71 -36.60
CA ASN A 446 28.11 13.16 -36.66
C ASN A 446 29.61 13.51 -36.53
N THR A 447 30.33 12.87 -35.59
CA THR A 447 31.77 13.10 -35.45
C THR A 447 32.54 12.66 -36.70
N GLU A 448 32.21 11.51 -37.28
CA GLU A 448 32.85 11.00 -38.49
C GLU A 448 32.59 11.92 -39.70
N ILE A 449 31.35 12.38 -39.89
CA ILE A 449 30.99 13.35 -40.92
C ILE A 449 31.78 14.66 -40.73
N THR A 450 31.92 15.15 -39.50
CA THR A 450 32.70 16.38 -39.24
C THR A 450 34.19 16.21 -39.54
N ASP A 451 34.76 15.05 -39.22
CA ASP A 451 36.18 14.78 -39.49
C ASP A 451 36.47 14.61 -40.98
N ILE A 452 35.60 13.88 -41.71
CA ILE A 452 35.72 13.74 -43.16
C ILE A 452 35.61 15.11 -43.85
N ASN A 453 34.61 15.91 -43.46
CA ASN A 453 34.45 17.28 -43.97
C ASN A 453 35.71 18.13 -43.72
N ARG A 454 36.29 18.04 -42.53
CA ARG A 454 37.53 18.74 -42.18
C ARG A 454 38.70 18.28 -43.04
N GLN A 455 38.90 16.98 -43.23
CA GLN A 455 39.98 16.43 -44.04
C GLN A 455 39.86 16.80 -45.52
N ILE A 456 38.66 16.72 -46.09
CA ILE A 456 38.38 17.14 -47.47
C ILE A 456 38.65 18.63 -47.63
N THR A 457 38.15 19.45 -46.70
CA THR A 457 38.37 20.91 -46.70
C THR A 457 39.86 21.25 -46.68
N LEU A 458 40.65 20.57 -45.83
CA LEU A 458 42.10 20.76 -45.77
C LEU A 458 42.79 20.31 -47.07
N SER A 459 42.36 19.20 -47.64
CA SER A 459 42.92 18.65 -48.88
C SER A 459 42.67 19.57 -50.08
N ILE A 460 41.44 20.05 -50.24
CA ILE A 460 41.07 21.03 -51.28
C ILE A 460 41.83 22.33 -51.06
N ARG A 461 41.87 22.86 -49.83
CA ARG A 461 42.63 24.06 -49.50
C ARG A 461 44.11 23.93 -49.88
N ASN A 462 44.76 22.84 -49.50
CA ASN A 462 46.17 22.60 -49.82
C ASN A 462 46.38 22.47 -51.33
N TYR A 463 45.47 21.79 -52.06
CA TYR A 463 45.50 21.71 -53.51
C TYR A 463 45.36 23.08 -54.17
N LEU A 464 44.39 23.88 -53.75
CA LEU A 464 44.15 25.24 -54.26
C LEU A 464 45.34 26.16 -54.00
N ASN A 465 45.93 26.12 -52.81
CA ASN A 465 47.13 26.89 -52.49
C ASN A 465 48.32 26.44 -53.33
N THR A 466 48.57 25.13 -53.44
CA THR A 466 49.69 24.60 -54.25
C THR A 466 49.54 25.00 -55.73
N LYS A 467 48.32 24.92 -56.27
CA LYS A 467 48.04 25.33 -57.66
C LYS A 467 48.13 26.84 -57.85
N TYR A 468 47.64 27.62 -56.89
CA TYR A 468 47.76 29.07 -56.90
C TYR A 468 49.24 29.48 -56.85
N ASP A 469 50.06 28.87 -55.99
CA ASP A 469 51.50 29.12 -55.91
C ASP A 469 52.24 28.75 -57.20
N GLN A 470 51.86 27.65 -57.87
CA GLN A 470 52.39 27.27 -59.19
C GLN A 470 52.08 28.31 -60.27
N ILE A 471 50.87 28.86 -60.25
CA ILE A 471 50.42 29.88 -61.22
C ILE A 471 51.08 31.22 -60.89
N CYS A 472 51.10 31.62 -59.62
CA CYS A 472 51.51 32.95 -59.19
C CYS A 472 53.05 33.11 -59.05
N GLY A 473 53.81 32.11 -58.60
CA GLY A 473 55.24 32.32 -58.33
C GLY A 473 55.51 33.63 -57.55
N THR A 474 56.58 34.37 -57.90
CA THR A 474 57.02 35.59 -57.18
C THR A 474 56.41 36.91 -57.69
N TYR A 475 55.52 36.90 -58.68
CA TYR A 475 55.01 38.12 -59.35
C TYR A 475 53.47 38.16 -59.36
N GLY A 476 52.85 39.26 -59.82
CA GLY A 476 51.37 39.38 -59.90
C GLY A 476 50.82 39.13 -61.31
N PHE A 477 49.52 38.78 -61.41
CA PHE A 477 48.85 38.32 -62.65
C PHE A 477 47.51 39.00 -62.84
N ILE A 478 47.05 39.01 -64.09
CA ILE A 478 45.69 39.45 -64.45
C ILE A 478 44.90 38.22 -64.90
N LEU A 479 43.77 37.97 -64.22
CA LEU A 479 42.81 36.92 -64.59
C LEU A 479 41.67 37.55 -65.40
N ASN A 480 41.28 36.90 -66.51
CA ASN A 480 40.18 37.32 -67.40
C ASN A 480 40.26 38.82 -67.78
N GLY A 481 41.47 39.34 -68.00
CA GLY A 481 41.74 40.73 -68.42
C GLY A 481 41.30 41.86 -67.45
N THR A 482 40.80 41.54 -66.25
CA THR A 482 40.06 42.52 -65.42
C THR A 482 40.53 42.60 -63.97
N HIS A 483 41.00 41.50 -63.38
CA HIS A 483 41.31 41.44 -61.95
C HIS A 483 42.78 41.12 -61.72
N TYR A 484 43.47 42.00 -60.99
CA TYR A 484 44.86 41.81 -60.59
C TYR A 484 44.95 41.11 -59.23
N TYR A 485 45.64 39.98 -59.21
CA TYR A 485 45.90 39.22 -57.98
C TYR A 485 47.40 39.30 -57.64
N SER A 486 47.71 39.86 -56.47
CA SER A 486 49.04 39.79 -55.87
C SER A 486 48.94 39.87 -54.36
N ASN A 487 48.74 38.73 -53.72
CA ASN A 487 49.07 38.49 -52.31
C ASN A 487 48.80 37.01 -51.98
N THR A 488 49.32 36.56 -50.85
CA THR A 488 49.24 35.17 -50.37
C THR A 488 48.21 34.99 -49.25
N ASP A 489 47.21 35.86 -49.12
CA ASP A 489 46.14 35.64 -48.13
C ASP A 489 45.07 34.66 -48.67
N MET A 490 44.47 33.90 -47.76
CA MET A 490 43.55 32.80 -48.13
C MET A 490 42.26 33.31 -48.78
N GLN A 491 41.83 34.53 -48.46
CA GLN A 491 40.62 35.13 -49.03
C GLN A 491 40.84 35.50 -50.50
N THR A 492 42.04 35.98 -50.83
CA THR A 492 42.49 36.28 -52.18
C THR A 492 42.58 35.01 -53.02
N VAL A 493 43.08 33.90 -52.46
CA VAL A 493 43.12 32.59 -53.14
C VAL A 493 41.69 32.08 -53.45
N ASN A 494 40.78 32.14 -52.49
CA ASN A 494 39.40 31.71 -52.71
C ASN A 494 38.67 32.59 -53.73
N ASN A 495 38.86 33.92 -53.65
CA ASN A 495 38.30 34.86 -54.61
C ASN A 495 38.86 34.65 -56.03
N PHE A 496 40.16 34.34 -56.15
CA PHE A 496 40.78 33.97 -57.41
C PHE A 496 40.09 32.75 -58.04
N TRP A 497 39.93 31.66 -57.28
CA TRP A 497 39.31 30.45 -57.81
C TRP A 497 37.82 30.63 -58.13
N LYS A 498 37.09 31.50 -57.40
CA LYS A 498 35.72 31.89 -57.76
C LYS A 498 35.68 32.60 -59.12
N SER A 499 36.49 33.64 -59.28
CA SER A 499 36.57 34.38 -60.56
C SER A 499 37.11 33.53 -61.72
N TYR A 500 37.94 32.53 -61.44
CA TYR A 500 38.43 31.56 -62.43
C TYR A 500 37.30 30.63 -62.90
N LEU A 501 36.44 30.16 -61.99
CA LEU A 501 35.30 29.31 -62.32
C LEU A 501 34.18 30.08 -63.05
N ASP A 502 34.02 31.37 -62.77
CA ASP A 502 32.99 32.23 -63.37
C ASP A 502 33.35 32.74 -64.78
N GLY A 503 34.62 32.62 -65.20
CA GLY A 503 35.14 33.13 -66.48
C GLY A 503 35.68 32.06 -67.43
N ASP A 504 36.45 32.48 -68.44
CA ASP A 504 37.04 31.58 -69.45
C ASP A 504 38.40 30.97 -69.03
N GLY A 505 38.90 31.36 -67.84
CA GLY A 505 40.12 30.86 -67.23
C GLY A 505 41.40 31.41 -67.88
N SER A 506 41.32 32.50 -68.63
CA SER A 506 42.48 33.13 -69.28
C SER A 506 43.36 33.84 -68.25
N ILE A 507 44.66 33.49 -68.22
CA ILE A 507 45.64 34.07 -67.29
C ILE A 507 46.72 34.79 -68.11
N GLU A 508 46.93 36.08 -67.83
CA GLU A 508 47.98 36.88 -68.44
C GLU A 508 49.09 37.20 -67.42
N GLN A 509 50.27 36.62 -67.66
CA GLN A 509 51.48 36.95 -66.90
C GLN A 509 52.25 38.10 -67.59
N ARG A 510 52.81 39.04 -66.82
CA ARG A 510 53.49 40.26 -67.32
C ARG A 510 54.67 40.04 -68.28
N LYS A 511 55.08 38.81 -68.60
CA LYS A 511 56.02 38.49 -69.68
C LYS A 511 55.50 37.28 -70.48
N ARG A 512 54.92 37.57 -71.66
CA ARG A 512 54.60 36.68 -72.79
C ARG A 512 54.58 35.18 -72.45
N ILE A 513 53.38 34.67 -72.16
CA ILE A 513 52.77 33.43 -72.66
C ILE A 513 51.35 33.40 -72.06
N SER A 514 50.34 33.24 -72.93
CA SER A 514 48.96 32.92 -72.52
C SER A 514 48.89 31.40 -72.45
N ASP A 515 49.24 30.83 -71.30
CA ASP A 515 49.03 29.42 -71.06
C ASP A 515 47.62 29.26 -70.49
N LYS A 516 46.77 28.54 -71.23
CA LYS A 516 45.44 28.18 -70.75
C LYS A 516 45.61 27.07 -69.70
N PHE A 517 45.50 27.44 -68.43
CA PHE A 517 45.53 26.47 -67.35
C PHE A 517 44.21 25.72 -67.34
N GLU A 518 44.23 24.40 -67.54
CA GLU A 518 43.02 23.55 -67.47
C GLU A 518 43.02 22.72 -66.17
N LEU A 519 42.01 22.94 -65.33
CA LEU A 519 41.65 22.00 -64.28
C LEU A 519 40.89 20.81 -64.89
N GLU A 520 41.17 19.61 -64.40
CA GLU A 520 40.34 18.43 -64.68
C GLU A 520 38.88 18.71 -64.29
N ASP A 521 37.93 18.36 -65.15
CA ASP A 521 36.51 18.68 -64.95
C ASP A 521 35.94 18.11 -63.64
N ASN A 522 36.40 16.93 -63.23
CA ASN A 522 36.04 16.31 -61.94
C ASN A 522 36.53 17.11 -60.72
N LYS A 523 37.61 17.87 -60.84
CA LYS A 523 38.12 18.74 -59.75
C LYS A 523 37.44 20.11 -59.75
N LYS A 524 37.04 20.63 -60.92
CA LYS A 524 36.29 21.90 -61.01
C LYS A 524 34.99 21.85 -60.21
N SER A 525 34.23 20.77 -60.32
CA SER A 525 32.96 20.61 -59.58
C SER A 525 33.18 20.53 -58.07
N GLN A 526 34.21 19.83 -57.61
CA GLN A 526 34.57 19.74 -56.19
C GLN A 526 35.02 21.09 -55.62
N ILE A 527 35.84 21.84 -56.37
CA ILE A 527 36.31 23.17 -55.98
C ILE A 527 35.14 24.17 -55.94
N ALA A 528 34.23 24.12 -56.92
CA ALA A 528 33.01 24.94 -56.92
C ALA A 528 32.16 24.66 -55.67
N SER A 529 31.95 23.38 -55.33
CA SER A 529 31.20 23.00 -54.13
C SER A 529 31.87 23.48 -52.83
N TYR A 530 33.21 23.45 -52.74
CA TYR A 530 33.96 24.00 -51.61
C TYR A 530 33.79 25.52 -51.46
N LEU A 531 33.90 26.25 -52.56
CA LEU A 531 33.83 27.71 -52.56
C LEU A 531 32.42 28.25 -52.28
N ASN A 532 31.40 27.44 -52.56
CA ASN A 532 29.99 27.73 -52.29
C ASN A 532 29.50 27.23 -50.93
N GLY A 533 30.31 26.42 -50.22
CA GLY A 533 29.95 25.88 -48.90
C GLY A 533 29.12 24.58 -48.94
N ASP A 534 28.93 23.99 -50.12
CA ASP A 534 28.05 22.84 -50.37
C ASP A 534 28.85 21.56 -50.70
N LEU A 535 29.94 21.30 -49.96
CA LEU A 535 30.72 20.08 -50.14
C LEU A 535 29.92 18.84 -49.76
N GLN A 536 29.46 18.09 -50.77
CA GLN A 536 28.83 16.79 -50.59
C GLN A 536 29.58 15.72 -51.38
N THR A 537 30.41 14.94 -50.69
CA THR A 537 31.01 13.74 -51.28
C THR A 537 30.08 12.54 -51.14
N PHE A 538 30.30 11.52 -51.97
CA PHE A 538 29.54 10.26 -51.89
C PHE A 538 29.58 9.62 -50.50
N ASP A 539 30.74 9.66 -49.82
CA ASP A 539 30.90 9.12 -48.47
C ASP A 539 30.11 9.93 -47.43
N ILE A 540 30.14 11.27 -47.53
CA ILE A 540 29.35 12.16 -46.66
C ILE A 540 27.85 11.91 -46.88
N LEU A 541 27.40 11.78 -48.13
CA LEU A 541 26.00 11.50 -48.46
C LEU A 541 25.54 10.16 -47.87
N LYS A 542 26.36 9.11 -47.98
CA LYS A 542 26.05 7.80 -47.41
C LYS A 542 25.93 7.84 -45.89
N LEU A 543 26.87 8.49 -45.21
CA LEU A 543 26.85 8.65 -43.75
C LEU A 543 25.67 9.52 -43.29
N THR A 544 25.37 10.60 -44.02
CA THR A 544 24.24 11.50 -43.74
C THR A 544 22.91 10.76 -43.88
N ASN A 545 22.71 9.99 -44.97
CA ASN A 545 21.53 9.16 -45.16
C ASN A 545 21.36 8.12 -44.04
N THR A 546 22.46 7.47 -43.62
CA THR A 546 22.44 6.50 -42.52
C THR A 546 22.04 7.17 -41.21
N ARG A 547 22.61 8.33 -40.90
CA ARG A 547 22.27 9.12 -39.73
C ARG A 547 20.81 9.56 -39.75
N ASP A 548 20.30 10.01 -40.88
CA ASP A 548 18.93 10.51 -41.01
C ASP A 548 17.91 9.37 -40.88
N ASN A 549 18.21 8.18 -41.41
CA ASN A 549 17.42 6.98 -41.15
C ASN A 549 17.38 6.63 -39.65
N LEU A 550 18.51 6.69 -38.94
CA LEU A 550 18.55 6.45 -37.50
C LEU A 550 17.75 7.51 -36.71
N LYS A 551 17.71 8.77 -37.17
CA LYS A 551 16.86 9.81 -36.56
C LYS A 551 15.37 9.50 -36.75
N ILE A 552 14.98 8.97 -37.91
CA ILE A 552 13.61 8.52 -38.15
C ILE A 552 13.26 7.35 -37.20
N ASP A 553 14.18 6.40 -37.02
CA ASP A 553 13.97 5.27 -36.10
C ASP A 553 13.89 5.72 -34.63
N LEU A 554 14.64 6.76 -34.23
CA LEU A 554 14.48 7.40 -32.92
C LEU A 554 13.08 7.99 -32.74
N GLN A 555 12.59 8.74 -33.72
CA GLN A 555 11.26 9.34 -33.66
C GLN A 555 10.16 8.28 -33.58
N LYS A 556 10.31 7.17 -34.32
CA LYS A 556 9.40 6.02 -34.23
C LYS A 556 9.42 5.40 -32.83
N ASN A 557 10.60 5.13 -32.28
CA ASN A 557 10.74 4.56 -30.94
C ASN A 557 10.13 5.45 -29.86
N GLU A 558 10.31 6.77 -29.96
CA GLU A 558 9.69 7.73 -29.05
C GLU A 558 8.16 7.67 -29.16
N SER A 559 7.61 7.66 -30.38
CA SER A 559 6.17 7.52 -30.58
C SER A 559 5.61 6.19 -30.07
N ASP A 560 6.36 5.09 -30.25
CA ASP A 560 5.96 3.76 -29.80
C ASP A 560 5.95 3.65 -28.28
N ILE A 561 6.90 4.30 -27.59
CA ILE A 561 6.91 4.34 -26.11
C ILE A 561 5.79 5.22 -25.58
N ASN A 562 5.58 6.41 -26.17
CA ASN A 562 4.52 7.32 -25.74
C ASN A 562 3.10 6.76 -25.98
N ALA A 563 2.94 5.81 -26.91
CA ALA A 563 1.66 5.14 -27.14
C ALA A 563 1.36 3.99 -26.16
N LYS A 564 2.32 3.56 -25.33
CA LYS A 564 2.15 2.44 -24.39
C LYS A 564 1.49 2.89 -23.09
N SER A 565 0.70 2.01 -22.48
CA SER A 565 0.18 2.22 -21.13
C SER A 565 1.29 2.17 -20.07
N LEU A 566 1.01 2.71 -18.88
CA LEU A 566 1.95 2.68 -17.75
C LEU A 566 2.38 1.24 -17.44
N GLY A 567 1.43 0.31 -17.41
CA GLY A 567 1.69 -1.11 -17.17
C GLY A 567 2.61 -1.73 -18.22
N GLN A 568 2.44 -1.40 -19.50
CA GLN A 568 3.33 -1.86 -20.57
C GLN A 568 4.75 -1.31 -20.44
N ILE A 569 4.90 -0.07 -19.97
CA ILE A 569 6.22 0.53 -19.71
C ILE A 569 6.90 -0.12 -18.51
N ILE A 570 6.15 -0.40 -17.44
CA ILE A 570 6.68 -1.09 -16.26
C ILE A 570 7.05 -2.55 -16.60
N ASP A 571 6.26 -3.22 -17.44
CA ASP A 571 6.59 -4.57 -17.92
C ASP A 571 7.83 -4.57 -18.82
N LEU A 572 8.01 -3.56 -19.68
CA LEU A 572 9.24 -3.36 -20.45
C LEU A 572 10.43 -3.20 -19.53
N LEU A 573 10.32 -2.36 -18.49
CA LEU A 573 11.38 -2.18 -17.49
C LEU A 573 11.69 -3.49 -16.75
N ASN A 574 10.67 -4.24 -16.34
CA ASN A 574 10.82 -5.52 -15.64
C ASN A 574 11.46 -6.62 -16.49
N LYS A 575 11.28 -6.59 -17.82
CA LYS A 575 11.91 -7.53 -18.77
C LYS A 575 13.29 -7.09 -19.24
N SER A 576 13.66 -5.85 -18.98
CA SER A 576 14.93 -5.27 -19.44
C SER A 576 16.10 -5.69 -18.54
N ASP A 577 17.32 -5.61 -19.08
CA ASP A 577 18.55 -5.93 -18.37
C ASP A 577 18.92 -4.86 -17.32
N ASP A 578 19.86 -5.19 -16.43
CA ASP A 578 20.31 -4.28 -15.37
C ASP A 578 20.87 -2.96 -15.95
N SER A 579 21.50 -3.01 -17.13
CA SER A 579 22.03 -1.80 -17.81
C SER A 579 20.92 -0.82 -18.18
N PHE A 580 19.81 -1.33 -18.72
CA PHE A 580 18.63 -0.52 -19.03
C PHE A 580 18.02 0.07 -17.77
N GLN A 581 17.83 -0.75 -16.73
CA GLN A 581 17.24 -0.30 -15.47
C GLN A 581 18.08 0.80 -14.81
N GLU A 582 19.41 0.67 -14.79
CA GLU A 582 20.31 1.69 -14.27
C GLU A 582 20.22 3.02 -15.04
N LYS A 583 20.10 2.99 -16.37
CA LYS A 583 19.88 4.22 -17.18
C LYS A 583 18.56 4.91 -16.81
N VAL A 584 17.50 4.15 -16.58
CA VAL A 584 16.20 4.71 -16.13
C VAL A 584 16.33 5.32 -14.74
N LYS A 585 16.99 4.63 -13.80
CA LYS A 585 17.25 5.14 -12.44
C LYS A 585 18.02 6.46 -12.46
N GLN A 586 19.03 6.59 -13.32
CA GLN A 586 19.84 7.81 -13.47
C GLN A 586 19.03 9.03 -13.96
N LYS A 587 18.01 8.82 -14.80
CA LYS A 587 17.20 9.90 -15.38
C LYS A 587 15.89 10.19 -14.64
N PHE A 588 15.42 9.27 -13.80
CA PHE A 588 14.18 9.42 -13.03
C PHE A 588 14.42 9.60 -11.53
N ASN A 589 14.24 8.53 -10.74
CA ASN A 589 14.47 8.46 -9.30
C ASN A 589 14.73 6.98 -8.94
N ALA A 590 15.95 6.69 -8.51
CA ALA A 590 16.38 5.31 -8.21
C ALA A 590 15.54 4.64 -7.12
N SER A 591 15.20 5.37 -6.05
CA SER A 591 14.48 4.79 -4.90
C SER A 591 13.04 4.38 -5.23
N VAL A 592 12.41 5.07 -6.17
CA VAL A 592 11.06 4.75 -6.67
C VAL A 592 11.11 3.50 -7.55
N ILE A 593 12.08 3.41 -8.47
CA ILE A 593 12.25 2.24 -9.34
C ILE A 593 12.56 1.00 -8.50
N GLU A 594 13.49 1.09 -7.56
CA GLU A 594 13.84 -0.01 -6.66
C GLU A 594 12.67 -0.45 -5.81
N TYR A 595 11.87 0.49 -5.31
CA TYR A 595 10.67 0.15 -4.57
C TYR A 595 9.68 -0.66 -5.43
N ILE A 596 9.40 -0.25 -6.67
CA ILE A 596 8.49 -0.97 -7.57
C ILE A 596 9.06 -2.34 -7.97
N MET A 597 10.36 -2.43 -8.26
CA MET A 597 11.00 -3.70 -8.64
C MET A 597 11.09 -4.69 -7.46
N ASN A 598 11.16 -4.21 -6.21
CA ASN A 598 11.21 -5.04 -5.02
C ASN A 598 9.83 -5.39 -4.43
N THR A 599 8.73 -4.90 -5.02
CA THR A 599 7.37 -5.08 -4.51
C THR A 599 6.50 -5.85 -5.50
N ASP A 600 6.37 -7.17 -5.30
CA ASP A 600 5.71 -8.06 -6.27
C ASP A 600 4.23 -7.75 -6.50
N ILE A 601 3.47 -7.50 -5.42
CA ILE A 601 2.03 -7.17 -5.52
C ILE A 601 1.85 -5.85 -6.24
N LEU A 602 2.61 -4.82 -5.85
CA LEU A 602 2.54 -3.50 -6.48
C LEU A 602 2.89 -3.55 -7.97
N ARG A 603 3.99 -4.23 -8.31
CA ARG A 603 4.41 -4.43 -9.70
C ARG A 603 3.34 -5.18 -10.50
N PHE A 604 2.71 -6.20 -9.93
CA PHE A 604 1.58 -6.89 -10.56
C PHE A 604 0.39 -5.95 -10.84
N LEU A 605 0.00 -5.11 -9.87
CA LEU A 605 -1.10 -4.17 -10.02
C LEU A 605 -0.81 -3.11 -11.10
N LEU A 606 0.43 -2.63 -11.16
CA LEU A 606 0.88 -1.65 -12.15
C LEU A 606 0.98 -2.26 -13.56
N ILE A 607 1.61 -3.43 -13.73
CA ILE A 607 1.78 -4.09 -15.04
C ILE A 607 0.44 -4.39 -15.71
N ASN A 608 -0.60 -4.66 -14.93
CA ASN A 608 -1.95 -4.96 -15.44
C ASN A 608 -2.85 -3.73 -15.51
N ASP A 609 -2.33 -2.51 -15.31
CA ASP A 609 -3.07 -1.24 -15.31
C ASP A 609 -4.25 -1.21 -14.31
N TYR A 610 -4.17 -2.02 -13.24
CA TYR A 610 -5.13 -1.96 -12.12
C TYR A 610 -4.84 -0.77 -11.20
N LEU A 611 -3.57 -0.38 -11.11
CA LEU A 611 -3.13 0.91 -10.56
C LEU A 611 -2.54 1.74 -11.70
N ASP A 612 -3.16 2.87 -11.97
CA ASP A 612 -2.71 3.87 -12.93
C ASP A 612 -3.01 5.28 -12.37
N THR A 613 -2.92 6.32 -13.18
CA THR A 613 -3.17 7.71 -12.76
C THR A 613 -4.61 7.94 -12.26
N THR A 614 -5.55 7.03 -12.53
CA THR A 614 -6.94 7.14 -12.01
C THR A 614 -7.07 6.70 -10.56
N PHE A 615 -6.01 6.15 -9.94
CA PHE A 615 -6.06 5.68 -8.55
C PHE A 615 -6.47 6.78 -7.55
N TYR A 616 -6.20 8.06 -7.85
CA TYR A 616 -6.63 9.20 -7.04
C TYR A 616 -8.16 9.31 -6.89
N ASP A 617 -8.93 8.81 -7.86
CA ASP A 617 -10.41 8.79 -7.79
C ASP A 617 -10.93 7.89 -6.67
N TYR A 618 -10.12 6.91 -6.26
CA TYR A 618 -10.51 5.89 -5.28
C TYR A 618 -9.94 6.17 -3.88
N ILE A 619 -9.05 7.16 -3.73
CA ILE A 619 -8.39 7.50 -2.45
C ILE A 619 -9.21 8.50 -1.65
N SER A 620 -9.82 9.50 -2.31
CA SER A 620 -10.56 10.57 -1.63
C SER A 620 -11.82 10.94 -2.40
N PRO A 621 -13.02 10.64 -1.84
CA PRO A 621 -14.30 11.04 -2.45
C PRO A 621 -14.48 12.55 -2.58
N GLY A 622 -13.71 13.35 -1.83
CA GLY A 622 -13.84 14.81 -1.75
C GLY A 622 -12.77 15.61 -2.50
N SER A 623 -11.74 14.97 -3.08
CA SER A 623 -10.63 15.66 -3.73
C SER A 623 -10.94 16.17 -5.15
N PHE A 624 -12.09 15.79 -5.71
CA PHE A 624 -12.50 16.29 -7.01
C PHE A 624 -13.80 17.07 -6.86
N ASN A 625 -13.74 18.35 -7.24
CA ASN A 625 -14.88 19.26 -7.29
C ASN A 625 -16.12 18.50 -7.76
N SER A 626 -17.16 18.49 -6.92
CA SER A 626 -18.47 17.88 -7.15
C SER A 626 -19.24 18.45 -8.36
N SER A 627 -18.55 19.19 -9.25
CA SER A 627 -19.10 19.89 -10.39
C SER A 627 -18.57 19.43 -11.75
N LEU A 628 -17.72 18.42 -11.84
CA LEU A 628 -17.30 17.79 -13.11
C LEU A 628 -17.74 16.32 -13.11
N SER A 629 -18.15 15.79 -14.27
CA SER A 629 -18.51 14.37 -14.44
C SER A 629 -17.28 13.45 -14.44
N ALA A 630 -17.47 12.15 -14.26
CA ALA A 630 -16.37 11.17 -14.31
C ALA A 630 -15.61 11.20 -15.65
N GLU A 631 -16.34 11.36 -16.75
CA GLU A 631 -15.80 11.44 -18.12
C GLU A 631 -14.95 12.72 -18.32
N GLU A 632 -15.36 13.84 -17.73
CA GLU A 632 -14.61 15.10 -17.78
C GLU A 632 -13.35 15.07 -16.93
N ARG A 633 -13.39 14.39 -15.77
CA ARG A 633 -12.20 14.17 -14.93
C ARG A 633 -11.20 13.26 -15.63
N GLU A 634 -11.69 12.20 -16.26
CA GLU A 634 -10.87 11.31 -17.07
C GLU A 634 -10.24 12.06 -18.25
N PHE A 635 -11.02 12.92 -18.93
CA PHE A 635 -10.51 13.80 -19.97
C PHE A 635 -9.37 14.69 -19.47
N LEU A 636 -9.59 15.49 -18.41
CA LEU A 636 -8.56 16.39 -17.85
C LEU A 636 -7.26 15.66 -17.52
N ARG A 637 -7.35 14.48 -16.89
CA ARG A 637 -6.17 13.65 -16.58
C ARG A 637 -5.51 13.07 -17.82
N ASN A 638 -6.26 12.67 -18.84
CA ASN A 638 -5.68 12.20 -20.09
C ASN A 638 -4.91 13.33 -20.79
N VAL A 639 -5.42 14.57 -20.75
CA VAL A 639 -4.68 15.74 -21.26
C VAL A 639 -3.40 15.96 -20.47
N GLU A 640 -3.48 15.97 -19.14
CA GLU A 640 -2.33 16.18 -18.24
C GLU A 640 -1.25 15.10 -18.41
N SER A 641 -1.66 13.83 -18.45
CA SER A 641 -0.78 12.67 -18.64
C SER A 641 -0.33 12.46 -20.08
N ARG A 642 -0.73 13.33 -21.02
CA ARG A 642 -0.41 13.25 -22.44
C ARG A 642 -0.84 11.93 -23.08
N ASN A 643 -1.93 11.37 -22.59
CA ASN A 643 -2.54 10.16 -23.12
C ASN A 643 -3.48 10.55 -24.27
N PRO A 644 -3.17 10.21 -25.53
CA PRO A 644 -3.98 10.61 -26.67
C PRO A 644 -5.33 9.87 -26.64
N THR A 645 -6.39 10.56 -26.22
CA THR A 645 -7.75 10.04 -26.34
C THR A 645 -8.14 9.93 -27.82
N LEU A 646 -8.61 8.74 -28.23
CA LEU A 646 -8.97 8.42 -29.62
C LEU A 646 -10.40 8.83 -30.00
N SER A 647 -11.22 9.25 -29.04
CA SER A 647 -12.63 9.58 -29.24
C SER A 647 -12.93 10.99 -28.76
N ASN A 648 -13.67 11.75 -29.57
CA ASN A 648 -14.20 13.04 -29.16
C ASN A 648 -15.05 12.90 -27.89
N ILE A 649 -14.77 13.71 -26.87
CA ILE A 649 -15.54 13.76 -25.62
C ILE A 649 -16.45 15.00 -25.65
N LYS A 650 -17.76 14.80 -25.47
CA LYS A 650 -18.71 15.88 -25.23
C LYS A 650 -18.67 16.30 -23.75
N LEU A 651 -18.40 17.58 -23.51
CA LEU A 651 -18.26 18.14 -22.17
C LEU A 651 -19.60 18.70 -21.67
N VAL A 652 -19.96 18.34 -20.44
CA VAL A 652 -21.18 18.80 -19.74
C VAL A 652 -20.95 20.17 -19.10
N HIS A 653 -19.76 20.39 -18.53
CA HIS A 653 -19.31 21.55 -17.78
C HIS A 653 -18.16 22.28 -18.49
N LYS A 654 -18.38 22.55 -19.78
CA LYS A 654 -17.49 23.22 -20.75
C LYS A 654 -16.55 24.28 -20.18
N ILE A 655 -17.08 25.30 -19.50
CA ILE A 655 -16.31 26.44 -18.98
C ILE A 655 -15.35 26.00 -17.87
N LYS A 656 -15.81 25.17 -16.93
CA LYS A 656 -14.99 24.70 -15.82
C LYS A 656 -13.85 23.79 -16.28
N VAL A 657 -14.11 22.93 -17.26
CA VAL A 657 -13.07 22.09 -17.86
C VAL A 657 -11.99 22.96 -18.50
N LEU A 658 -12.38 24.04 -19.19
CA LEU A 658 -11.43 24.97 -19.78
C LEU A 658 -10.60 25.72 -18.71
N GLU A 659 -11.22 26.22 -17.65
CA GLU A 659 -10.52 26.86 -16.52
C GLU A 659 -9.47 25.93 -15.89
N GLU A 660 -9.81 24.65 -15.70
CA GLU A 660 -8.87 23.66 -15.16
C GLU A 660 -7.71 23.37 -16.13
N LEU A 661 -7.98 23.23 -17.43
CA LEU A 661 -6.93 23.06 -18.45
C LEU A 661 -5.97 24.25 -18.49
N GLU A 662 -6.47 25.47 -18.27
CA GLU A 662 -5.65 26.68 -18.19
C GLU A 662 -4.81 26.73 -16.92
N ASN A 663 -5.41 26.40 -15.76
CA ASN A 663 -4.70 26.36 -14.49
C ASN A 663 -3.57 25.31 -14.46
N LEU A 664 -3.75 24.21 -15.18
CA LEU A 664 -2.79 23.10 -15.24
C LEU A 664 -1.67 23.32 -16.28
N GLU A 665 -1.67 24.43 -17.03
CA GLU A 665 -0.69 24.73 -18.10
C GLU A 665 -0.44 23.55 -19.07
N VAL A 666 -1.51 22.84 -19.44
CA VAL A 666 -1.43 21.60 -20.22
C VAL A 666 -1.07 21.80 -21.69
N ASP A 667 -0.55 20.74 -22.33
CA ASP A 667 -0.38 20.71 -23.78
C ASP A 667 -1.73 20.38 -24.46
N TYR A 668 -2.30 21.39 -25.10
CA TYR A 668 -3.57 21.31 -25.83
C TYR A 668 -3.54 20.34 -27.01
N PHE A 669 -2.37 19.81 -27.40
CA PHE A 669 -2.27 18.68 -28.32
C PHE A 669 -3.09 17.47 -27.84
N TYR A 670 -3.22 17.27 -26.53
CA TYR A 670 -3.92 16.12 -25.95
C TYR A 670 -5.37 16.44 -25.55
N ALA A 671 -5.81 17.70 -25.67
CA ALA A 671 -7.15 18.15 -25.29
C ALA A 671 -8.20 17.88 -26.37
N TYR A 672 -8.28 16.64 -26.85
CA TYR A 672 -9.10 16.23 -27.99
C TYR A 672 -10.62 16.25 -27.69
N SER A 673 -11.24 17.43 -27.78
CA SER A 673 -12.69 17.62 -27.60
C SER A 673 -13.22 18.76 -28.48
N THR A 674 -14.33 18.51 -29.16
CA THR A 674 -14.99 19.51 -30.02
C THR A 674 -15.48 20.70 -29.22
N ASP A 675 -15.90 20.47 -27.97
CA ASP A 675 -16.31 21.53 -27.05
C ASP A 675 -15.13 22.42 -26.63
N VAL A 676 -13.96 21.84 -26.36
CA VAL A 676 -12.74 22.61 -26.02
C VAL A 676 -12.31 23.47 -27.21
N LEU A 677 -12.26 22.88 -28.41
CA LEU A 677 -11.88 23.61 -29.62
C LEU A 677 -12.88 24.75 -29.90
N TYR A 678 -14.18 24.52 -29.71
CA TYR A 678 -15.21 25.55 -29.87
C TYR A 678 -14.99 26.72 -28.90
N LEU A 679 -14.82 26.45 -27.60
CA LEU A 679 -14.65 27.50 -26.58
C LEU A 679 -13.37 28.31 -26.81
N LEU A 680 -12.26 27.65 -27.18
CA LEU A 680 -11.02 28.33 -27.53
C LEU A 680 -11.21 29.25 -28.76
N CYS A 681 -12.00 28.82 -29.75
CA CYS A 681 -12.31 29.63 -30.92
C CYS A 681 -13.21 30.83 -30.61
N GLU A 682 -14.12 30.72 -29.65
CA GLU A 682 -14.94 31.85 -29.17
C GLU A 682 -14.11 32.89 -28.41
N GLN A 683 -13.13 32.46 -27.61
CA GLN A 683 -12.37 33.35 -26.73
C GLN A 683 -11.27 34.17 -27.46
N ASN A 684 -10.61 33.65 -28.50
CA ASN A 684 -9.78 34.48 -29.41
C ASN A 684 -9.24 33.76 -30.66
N LYS A 685 -9.03 34.52 -31.76
CA LYS A 685 -8.75 33.98 -33.11
C LYS A 685 -7.29 33.60 -33.43
N ARG A 686 -6.33 33.67 -32.50
CA ARG A 686 -4.90 33.33 -32.73
C ARG A 686 -4.19 32.86 -31.46
N ASP A 687 -4.63 31.73 -30.92
CA ASP A 687 -3.97 31.10 -29.77
C ASP A 687 -3.10 29.92 -30.20
N THR A 688 -1.90 29.80 -29.63
CA THR A 688 -0.99 28.66 -29.83
C THR A 688 -1.63 27.35 -29.36
N LYS A 689 -2.55 27.44 -28.40
CA LYS A 689 -3.40 26.33 -27.92
C LYS A 689 -4.23 25.70 -29.04
N ILE A 690 -4.86 26.52 -29.89
CA ILE A 690 -5.68 26.06 -31.03
C ILE A 690 -4.81 25.34 -32.06
N GLN A 691 -3.62 25.87 -32.34
CA GLN A 691 -2.68 25.23 -33.27
C GLN A 691 -2.19 23.87 -32.75
N SER A 692 -1.93 23.74 -31.45
CA SER A 692 -1.53 22.47 -30.84
C SER A 692 -2.60 21.39 -31.01
N LEU A 693 -3.86 21.74 -30.73
CA LEU A 693 -5.00 20.83 -30.87
C LEU A 693 -5.29 20.47 -32.34
N LEU A 694 -5.20 21.44 -33.26
CA LEU A 694 -5.35 21.20 -34.71
C LEU A 694 -4.25 20.28 -35.26
N ASN A 695 -3.02 20.39 -34.76
CA ASN A 695 -1.94 19.48 -35.13
C ASN A 695 -2.25 18.03 -34.72
N HIS A 696 -2.92 17.82 -33.59
CA HIS A 696 -3.39 16.49 -33.20
C HIS A 696 -4.44 15.94 -34.17
N ILE A 697 -5.46 16.74 -34.51
CA ILE A 697 -6.51 16.38 -35.49
C ILE A 697 -5.87 16.03 -36.85
N LYS A 698 -4.92 16.85 -37.32
CA LYS A 698 -4.18 16.62 -38.57
C LYS A 698 -3.40 15.31 -38.54
N LYS A 699 -2.79 14.97 -37.39
CA LYS A 699 -2.07 13.70 -37.18
C LYS A 699 -3.01 12.49 -37.20
N GLN A 700 -4.20 12.61 -36.59
CA GLN A 700 -5.22 11.55 -36.54
C GLN A 700 -5.94 11.34 -37.88
N LYS A 701 -5.91 12.33 -38.79
CA LYS A 701 -6.73 12.36 -40.02
C LYS A 701 -8.24 12.29 -39.75
N ASP A 702 -8.68 12.78 -38.60
CA ASP A 702 -10.07 12.76 -38.18
C ASP A 702 -10.80 14.02 -38.69
N PHE A 703 -11.20 13.99 -39.95
CA PHE A 703 -11.94 15.08 -40.60
C PHE A 703 -13.42 15.11 -40.17
N GLU A 704 -13.94 14.01 -39.60
CA GLU A 704 -15.30 13.90 -39.08
C GLU A 704 -15.47 14.71 -37.79
N PHE A 705 -14.42 14.80 -36.97
CA PHE A 705 -14.35 15.72 -35.84
C PHE A 705 -14.61 17.18 -36.23
N LEU A 706 -14.08 17.62 -37.38
CA LEU A 706 -14.25 18.99 -37.87
C LEU A 706 -15.62 19.23 -38.51
N SER A 707 -16.17 18.24 -39.23
CA SER A 707 -17.54 18.35 -39.73
C SER A 707 -18.53 18.44 -38.58
N THR A 708 -18.33 17.64 -37.53
CA THR A 708 -19.15 17.67 -36.30
C THR A 708 -19.12 19.05 -35.65
N ILE A 709 -17.95 19.72 -35.63
CA ILE A 709 -17.85 21.10 -35.12
C ILE A 709 -18.63 22.10 -35.98
N ILE A 710 -18.48 22.00 -37.31
CA ILE A 710 -19.14 22.91 -38.25
C ILE A 710 -20.66 22.74 -38.19
N ASP A 711 -21.14 21.51 -38.03
CA ASP A 711 -22.54 21.15 -38.00
C ASP A 711 -23.21 21.41 -36.63
N ASP A 712 -22.57 21.03 -35.51
CA ASP A 712 -23.15 21.16 -34.16
C ASP A 712 -23.12 22.62 -33.63
N PHE A 713 -22.17 23.46 -34.09
CA PHE A 713 -21.92 24.78 -33.47
C PHE A 713 -22.18 25.99 -34.36
N ASN A 714 -22.69 25.79 -35.60
CA ASN A 714 -23.12 26.88 -36.50
C ASN A 714 -22.08 28.02 -36.62
N LEU A 715 -20.81 27.63 -36.75
CA LEU A 715 -19.66 28.53 -36.69
C LEU A 715 -19.72 29.60 -37.77
N ASP A 716 -19.36 30.83 -37.40
CA ASP A 716 -19.22 31.94 -38.33
C ASP A 716 -18.26 31.57 -39.48
N ARG A 717 -18.68 31.83 -40.72
CA ARG A 717 -18.01 31.36 -41.96
C ARG A 717 -16.53 31.72 -41.99
N ALA A 718 -16.17 32.87 -41.41
CA ALA A 718 -14.79 33.35 -41.33
C ALA A 718 -13.90 32.52 -40.37
N VAL A 719 -14.47 31.93 -39.32
CA VAL A 719 -13.74 31.06 -38.38
C VAL A 719 -13.55 29.67 -38.96
N ALA A 720 -14.58 29.11 -39.60
CA ALA A 720 -14.51 27.83 -40.29
C ALA A 720 -13.47 27.83 -41.43
N ILE A 721 -13.44 28.87 -42.27
CA ILE A 721 -12.44 29.02 -43.35
C ILE A 721 -11.01 29.09 -42.79
N LYS A 722 -10.82 29.71 -41.62
CA LYS A 722 -9.51 29.86 -40.98
C LYS A 722 -9.02 28.56 -40.34
N LEU A 723 -9.91 27.79 -39.72
CA LEU A 723 -9.63 26.44 -39.20
C LEU A 723 -9.19 25.51 -40.34
N LEU A 724 -9.93 25.53 -41.46
CA LEU A 724 -9.60 24.75 -42.67
C LEU A 724 -8.23 25.16 -43.25
N ASN A 725 -7.95 26.46 -43.38
CA ASN A 725 -6.66 26.92 -43.91
C ASN A 725 -5.45 26.45 -43.09
N ASN A 726 -5.55 26.40 -41.75
CA ASN A 726 -4.46 25.92 -40.89
C ASN A 726 -4.22 24.40 -40.97
N LEU A 727 -5.21 23.61 -41.42
CA LEU A 727 -5.08 22.17 -41.57
C LEU A 727 -4.44 21.77 -42.91
N PHE A 728 -4.68 22.57 -43.96
CA PHE A 728 -4.21 22.30 -45.33
C PHE A 728 -2.88 22.98 -45.69
N THR A 729 -2.36 23.87 -44.84
CA THR A 729 -0.93 24.24 -44.79
C THR A 729 -0.21 23.31 -43.84
#